data_AF-A0AAV1DD64-F1
#
_entry.id   AF-A0AAV1DD64-F1
#
_cell.length_a   1.000
_cell.length_b   1.000
_cell.length_c   1.000
_cell.angle_alpha   90.00
_cell.angle_beta   90.00
_cell.angle_gamma   90.00
#
_symmetry.space_group_name_H-M   'P 1'
#
loop_
_entity.id
_entity.type
_entity.pdbx_description
1 polymer ?
#
loop_
_entity_poly.entity_id
_entity_poly.type
_entity_poly.pdbx_seq_one_letter_code
_entity_poly.pdbx_strand_id
1 'polypeptide(L)'
;MADSSSQLFTHYSFPLFLPLLSAALLIASSSVNANSNIFPSRSTSRFLETRAEKLIRQLNLFPKLDVNVSPRYANFSDSSRLVEKRLHLDIHGDPGVSVEDFGHHAGYYKLPHTNDARMFYFFFESRNKKSDPVVIWLTGGPGCSSELALFYENGPFQIDDNLSLQWNNFGWDKVSNIIFVDQPTGTGFSFSSDQDDIRHDEDGVSNDMYDFLQVFFKKHPEYAANDFYITGESYAGHYIPALASRVHHGNKNKEGIFINLKGFAIGNGLTNPEIQYKSYTQYAVDMKLITQSDADGLIPMVAKCDEAIKLCEAKGEGACITAYGDCTRIFEIILQIAGNINYYDIRKQCGGSKCYDFSNMEKFLNDKKVRDALGVGDMAFVSCSTVVYRAMIKDWMKNLEVKIPELLEDGIRGLLYAGEFDLICNWLGNWNWVHAMEWSGQKDFVGAPESPFVVDGKEAGLQKNYGPLTFLKVHDAGHMVPMDQPKAALEMLQKWMQGSLPLANKLSPQHRAARLIRGFNLFPKHDININLANNSGLPAANNIVEKRLQLTVHGNSGATVKDLAQHAGYFRLPNTKDARMFYFFFESRQNKSDPVVIWLTGGPGCSGELALFSENGPFHITPNLSLVWNDFGWDKASNLIYVDQPTGTGFSYSSSEDDVRHDSTASSNDLYNFLQAFFKQHPEFASRDFYITGESYAGHYIPALATRIQQGNKNKEGKFINLKGFAIGNGLTEPGIQYQSYPDYALDAKLITKSDYDSLNETVAECLKASQSCGTNGQSTCTNALQICEEIFNDIMFIADGVNYYDVRKQCEGPLCYDFSNIENFLNQPSVRSALGVGNIEFVSCSTTVNQEMTIDHMRNYEPQIPPLLESGIRALIYVGEYDFICNWIGNSRWVETMKWSGQRKYLAAPNVPFTVDGVEAGVQRKNGPLIFLKVHNAGHLVPMDQPKASLEMLQRWLKGSL
;
A
#
# COMPACT_ATOMS: atom_id res chain seq x y z
N MET A 1 20.86 27.73 -76.47
CA MET A 1 22.00 26.90 -76.89
C MET A 1 21.84 25.58 -76.18
N ALA A 2 21.52 24.55 -76.97
CA ALA A 2 21.18 23.21 -76.55
C ALA A 2 22.30 22.26 -76.99
N ASP A 3 22.55 21.21 -76.21
CA ASP A 3 22.87 19.84 -76.68
C ASP A 3 22.98 18.95 -75.43
N SER A 4 22.06 18.00 -75.18
CA SER A 4 21.77 16.72 -75.85
C SER A 4 22.79 15.63 -75.45
N SER A 5 22.38 14.61 -74.67
CA SER A 5 21.98 13.24 -75.09
C SER A 5 23.21 12.33 -75.38
N SER A 6 23.32 11.02 -75.14
CA SER A 6 22.39 9.91 -74.86
C SER A 6 23.17 8.61 -74.55
N GLN A 7 22.48 7.70 -73.83
CA GLN A 7 22.36 6.24 -74.02
C GLN A 7 23.48 5.18 -73.81
N LEU A 8 22.99 4.08 -73.22
CA LEU A 8 23.51 2.76 -72.88
C LEU A 8 24.05 1.91 -74.06
N PHE A 9 24.90 0.90 -73.79
CA PHE A 9 24.57 -0.55 -73.82
C PHE A 9 25.80 -1.47 -73.59
N THR A 10 25.65 -2.48 -72.70
CA THR A 10 26.14 -3.91 -72.71
C THR A 10 27.58 -4.28 -73.16
N HIS A 11 28.32 -5.29 -72.68
CA HIS A 11 28.04 -6.63 -72.12
C HIS A 11 29.34 -7.22 -71.47
N TYR A 12 29.15 -8.28 -70.68
CA TYR A 12 30.06 -9.25 -70.02
C TYR A 12 31.53 -9.39 -70.49
N SER A 13 32.46 -9.55 -69.52
CA SER A 13 33.18 -10.82 -69.20
C SER A 13 34.41 -10.59 -68.27
N PHE A 14 34.56 -11.45 -67.25
CA PHE A 14 35.82 -11.73 -66.51
C PHE A 14 36.84 -12.48 -67.43
N PRO A 15 38.15 -12.70 -67.12
CA PRO A 15 38.88 -12.48 -65.86
C PRO A 15 40.37 -11.95 -65.96
N LEU A 16 40.99 -11.77 -64.78
CA LEU A 16 42.42 -11.98 -64.42
C LEU A 16 43.51 -11.00 -64.90
N PHE A 17 44.01 -10.14 -63.99
CA PHE A 17 45.31 -10.27 -63.27
C PHE A 17 45.66 -8.97 -62.50
N LEU A 18 46.01 -9.08 -61.22
CA LEU A 18 46.56 -8.04 -60.33
C LEU A 18 48.01 -8.43 -59.97
N PRO A 19 48.93 -7.48 -59.68
CA PRO A 19 49.00 -6.92 -58.31
C PRO A 19 49.47 -5.44 -58.22
N LEU A 20 49.19 -4.76 -57.08
CA LEU A 20 50.14 -3.89 -56.35
C LEU A 20 49.51 -3.23 -55.10
N LEU A 21 50.38 -2.99 -54.12
CA LEU A 21 50.17 -2.50 -52.75
C LEU A 21 49.45 -1.15 -52.64
N SER A 22 48.75 -0.92 -51.50
CA SER A 22 48.98 0.20 -50.55
C SER A 22 47.96 0.21 -49.40
N ALA A 23 48.36 0.79 -48.27
CA ALA A 23 47.62 0.94 -47.02
C ALA A 23 46.33 1.78 -47.12
N ALA A 24 45.33 1.51 -46.27
CA ALA A 24 44.06 2.24 -46.24
C ALA A 24 43.61 2.60 -44.81
N LEU A 25 43.09 3.82 -44.67
CA LEU A 25 42.32 4.35 -43.56
C LEU A 25 40.86 4.53 -44.03
N LEU A 26 39.92 3.99 -43.25
CA LEU A 26 38.58 4.46 -42.87
C LEU A 26 37.70 5.23 -43.88
N ILE A 27 36.55 4.65 -44.22
CA ILE A 27 35.16 5.06 -43.87
C ILE A 27 34.21 4.13 -44.65
N ALA A 28 33.30 3.42 -43.97
CA ALA A 28 31.97 3.06 -44.51
C ALA A 28 31.08 2.38 -43.44
N SER A 29 29.79 2.71 -43.55
CA SER A 29 28.62 2.15 -42.91
C SER A 29 28.30 0.71 -43.34
N SER A 30 27.61 -0.03 -42.46
CA SER A 30 26.45 -0.92 -42.71
C SER A 30 26.46 -2.26 -41.95
N SER A 31 25.25 -2.69 -41.60
CA SER A 31 24.80 -4.04 -41.16
C SER A 31 25.40 -4.61 -39.87
N VAL A 32 24.59 -4.58 -38.81
CA VAL A 32 24.82 -5.29 -37.55
C VAL A 32 24.02 -6.58 -37.58
N ASN A 33 24.71 -7.73 -37.55
CA ASN A 33 24.13 -8.94 -36.97
C ASN A 33 25.21 -9.82 -36.32
N ALA A 34 24.97 -10.04 -35.03
CA ALA A 34 25.23 -11.22 -34.19
C ALA A 34 26.54 -12.03 -34.33
N ASN A 35 27.40 -11.86 -33.33
CA ASN A 35 27.90 -12.90 -32.40
C ASN A 35 29.04 -12.28 -31.58
N SER A 36 29.33 -12.57 -30.32
CA SER A 36 28.66 -13.17 -29.16
C SER A 36 29.80 -13.32 -28.14
N ASN A 37 29.56 -12.96 -26.88
CA ASN A 37 30.35 -13.31 -25.69
C ASN A 37 31.70 -12.60 -25.49
N ILE A 38 31.81 -11.78 -24.44
CA ILE A 38 32.33 -12.17 -23.11
C ILE A 38 32.06 -11.01 -22.14
N PHE A 39 31.01 -11.11 -21.33
CA PHE A 39 30.94 -10.54 -19.98
C PHE A 39 30.74 -11.72 -19.04
N PRO A 40 31.62 -11.98 -18.06
CA PRO A 40 31.44 -13.08 -17.14
C PRO A 40 30.30 -12.78 -16.16
N SER A 41 29.45 -13.80 -15.98
CA SER A 41 28.27 -13.89 -15.13
C SER A 41 28.60 -13.87 -13.63
N ARG A 42 28.77 -12.69 -13.04
CA ARG A 42 28.81 -12.51 -11.58
C ARG A 42 27.93 -11.32 -11.14
N SER A 43 26.61 -11.48 -11.14
CA SER A 43 25.72 -10.72 -10.22
C SER A 43 24.28 -11.24 -10.07
N THR A 44 23.79 -12.20 -10.85
CA THR A 44 22.43 -12.75 -10.68
C THR A 44 22.35 -13.85 -9.62
N SER A 45 23.32 -14.77 -9.53
CA SER A 45 23.24 -15.87 -8.54
C SER A 45 23.32 -15.38 -7.10
N ARG A 46 24.15 -14.36 -6.84
CA ARG A 46 24.33 -13.76 -5.50
C ARG A 46 23.07 -13.00 -5.04
N PHE A 47 22.35 -12.37 -5.98
CA PHE A 47 21.08 -11.69 -5.71
C PHE A 47 19.95 -12.66 -5.35
N LEU A 48 19.89 -13.82 -6.03
CA LEU A 48 18.91 -14.87 -5.72
C LEU A 48 19.20 -15.56 -4.38
N GLU A 49 20.48 -15.80 -4.08
CA GLU A 49 20.95 -16.36 -2.79
C GLU A 49 20.55 -15.45 -1.62
N THR A 50 20.71 -14.13 -1.76
CA THR A 50 20.31 -13.18 -0.70
C THR A 50 18.80 -13.14 -0.41
N ARG A 51 17.94 -13.45 -1.39
CA ARG A 51 16.47 -13.40 -1.19
C ARG A 51 15.92 -14.64 -0.51
N ALA A 52 16.41 -15.83 -0.88
CA ALA A 52 16.07 -17.07 -0.19
C ALA A 52 16.55 -17.01 1.27
N GLU A 53 17.77 -16.51 1.50
CA GLU A 53 18.28 -16.28 2.86
C GLU A 53 17.46 -15.24 3.64
N LYS A 54 16.94 -14.20 2.97
CA LYS A 54 16.06 -13.19 3.60
C LYS A 54 14.75 -13.82 4.06
N LEU A 55 14.10 -14.64 3.23
CA LEU A 55 12.89 -15.39 3.59
C LEU A 55 13.13 -16.25 4.84
N ILE A 56 14.19 -17.04 4.82
CA ILE A 56 14.56 -17.96 5.92
C ILE A 56 14.82 -17.18 7.22
N ARG A 57 15.62 -16.12 7.16
CA ARG A 57 15.93 -15.27 8.32
C ARG A 57 14.68 -14.57 8.87
N GLN A 58 13.74 -14.21 8.00
CA GLN A 58 12.47 -13.60 8.39
C GLN A 58 11.54 -14.56 9.13
N LEU A 59 11.70 -15.86 8.98
CA LEU A 59 10.98 -16.85 9.79
C LEU A 59 11.76 -17.28 11.05
N ASN A 60 12.86 -16.58 11.35
CA ASN A 60 13.84 -16.92 12.39
C ASN A 60 14.38 -18.36 12.27
N LEU A 61 14.54 -18.83 11.04
CA LEU A 61 15.06 -20.14 10.73
C LEU A 61 16.57 -20.04 10.44
N PHE A 62 17.36 -20.99 10.93
CA PHE A 62 18.80 -21.04 10.69
C PHE A 62 19.22 -22.48 10.34
N PRO A 63 18.78 -23.00 9.18
CA PRO A 63 19.11 -24.35 8.79
C PRO A 63 20.63 -24.48 8.69
N LYS A 64 21.17 -25.55 9.31
CA LYS A 64 22.62 -25.82 9.31
C LYS A 64 23.14 -26.24 7.92
N LEU A 65 22.23 -26.65 7.03
CA LEU A 65 22.49 -27.12 5.67
C LEU A 65 21.46 -26.46 4.75
N ASP A 66 21.88 -26.08 3.54
CA ASP A 66 21.02 -25.44 2.54
C ASP A 66 20.00 -26.39 1.89
N VAL A 67 20.28 -27.70 1.95
CA VAL A 67 19.43 -28.78 1.44
C VAL A 67 19.85 -30.12 2.04
N ASN A 68 18.91 -31.05 2.17
CA ASN A 68 19.19 -32.44 2.48
C ASN A 68 19.49 -33.27 1.22
N VAL A 69 20.55 -32.91 0.48
CA VAL A 69 21.10 -33.75 -0.59
C VAL A 69 22.57 -34.07 -0.33
N SER A 70 22.89 -35.34 -0.06
CA SER A 70 24.25 -35.74 0.28
C SER A 70 24.56 -37.22 -0.02
N PRO A 71 25.75 -37.53 -0.56
CA PRO A 71 26.23 -38.91 -0.69
C PRO A 71 26.28 -39.67 0.64
N ARG A 72 26.33 -38.97 1.78
CA ARG A 72 26.32 -39.60 3.12
C ARG A 72 25.02 -40.31 3.44
N TYR A 73 23.92 -39.96 2.75
CA TYR A 73 22.61 -40.58 2.93
C TYR A 73 22.37 -41.78 1.99
N ALA A 74 23.33 -42.12 1.11
CA ALA A 74 23.23 -43.27 0.19
C ALA A 74 23.09 -44.64 0.89
N ASN A 75 23.46 -44.73 2.18
CA ASN A 75 23.35 -45.95 2.98
C ASN A 75 22.03 -46.08 3.77
N PHE A 76 21.06 -45.17 3.58
CA PHE A 76 19.75 -45.27 4.22
C PHE A 76 18.93 -46.41 3.57
N SER A 77 18.52 -47.39 4.37
CA SER A 77 17.98 -48.71 3.98
C SER A 77 17.13 -48.75 2.69
N ASP A 78 17.47 -49.73 1.83
CA ASP A 78 17.17 -49.82 0.40
C ASP A 78 15.83 -50.53 0.07
N SER A 79 14.70 -50.01 0.57
CA SER A 79 13.39 -50.57 0.19
C SER A 79 12.53 -49.56 -0.54
N SER A 80 12.06 -49.90 -1.75
CA SER A 80 11.13 -49.12 -2.60
C SER A 80 9.70 -48.99 -2.05
N ARG A 81 9.52 -49.25 -0.75
CA ARG A 81 8.22 -49.30 -0.06
C ARG A 81 8.13 -48.14 0.92
N LEU A 82 6.91 -47.71 1.19
CA LEU A 82 6.60 -46.81 2.31
C LEU A 82 7.09 -47.42 3.62
N VAL A 83 8.00 -46.71 4.30
CA VAL A 83 8.51 -47.05 5.63
C VAL A 83 7.85 -46.11 6.61
N GLU A 84 7.04 -46.65 7.51
CA GLU A 84 6.23 -45.85 8.44
C GLU A 84 6.43 -46.38 9.86
N LYS A 85 6.55 -45.46 10.82
CA LYS A 85 6.67 -45.75 12.25
C LYS A 85 5.57 -45.06 13.02
N ARG A 86 5.05 -45.76 14.03
CA ARG A 86 4.17 -45.16 15.02
C ARG A 86 4.96 -44.22 15.93
N LEU A 87 4.48 -43.01 16.11
CA LEU A 87 5.15 -41.98 16.91
C LEU A 87 4.79 -42.08 18.39
N HIS A 88 5.79 -41.95 19.24
CA HIS A 88 5.64 -41.74 20.68
C HIS A 88 6.39 -40.47 21.08
N LEU A 89 5.64 -39.39 21.28
CA LEU A 89 6.16 -38.10 21.74
C LEU A 89 5.58 -37.80 23.12
N ASP A 90 6.38 -37.17 23.98
CA ASP A 90 5.92 -36.72 25.30
C ASP A 90 4.97 -35.52 25.12
N ILE A 91 3.67 -35.76 25.31
CA ILE A 91 2.60 -34.76 25.12
C ILE A 91 1.95 -34.46 26.47
N HIS A 92 1.78 -33.19 26.80
CA HIS A 92 1.08 -32.74 28.01
C HIS A 92 -0.39 -32.37 27.72
N GLY A 93 -1.26 -32.60 28.71
CA GLY A 93 -2.70 -32.28 28.64
C GLY A 93 -3.62 -33.50 28.46
N ASP A 94 -4.93 -33.31 28.66
CA ASP A 94 -5.96 -34.34 28.43
C ASP A 94 -6.57 -34.17 27.03
N PRO A 95 -6.40 -35.13 26.10
CA PRO A 95 -6.91 -35.03 24.73
C PRO A 95 -8.42 -35.31 24.62
N GLY A 96 -9.07 -35.83 25.67
CA GLY A 96 -10.41 -36.42 25.60
C GLY A 96 -10.49 -37.76 24.86
N VAL A 97 -9.36 -38.25 24.33
CA VAL A 97 -9.14 -39.54 23.66
C VAL A 97 -7.76 -40.05 24.09
N SER A 98 -7.52 -41.36 24.25
CA SER A 98 -6.17 -41.80 24.66
C SER A 98 -5.16 -41.54 23.53
N VAL A 99 -3.97 -41.02 23.88
CA VAL A 99 -2.85 -40.80 22.93
C VAL A 99 -2.46 -42.09 22.21
N GLU A 100 -2.73 -43.24 22.86
CA GLU A 100 -2.44 -44.60 22.39
C GLU A 100 -3.49 -45.14 21.41
N ASP A 101 -4.66 -44.51 21.27
CA ASP A 101 -5.68 -44.86 20.29
C ASP A 101 -5.60 -43.99 19.02
N PHE A 102 -4.84 -42.90 19.09
CA PHE A 102 -4.68 -41.97 18.00
C PHE A 102 -3.52 -42.43 17.08
N GLY A 103 -3.81 -42.62 15.78
CA GLY A 103 -2.80 -43.06 14.81
C GLY A 103 -1.86 -41.91 14.44
N HIS A 104 -0.70 -41.85 15.09
CA HIS A 104 0.42 -40.97 14.70
C HIS A 104 1.44 -41.78 13.92
N HIS A 105 1.63 -41.43 12.66
CA HIS A 105 2.65 -42.05 11.86
C HIS A 105 3.58 -40.99 11.29
N ALA A 106 4.87 -41.31 11.21
CA ALA A 106 5.78 -40.61 10.31
C ALA A 106 6.54 -41.64 9.49
N GLY A 107 6.91 -41.24 8.28
CA GLY A 107 7.54 -42.18 7.38
C GLY A 107 8.20 -41.56 6.17
N TYR A 108 8.83 -42.45 5.40
CA TYR A 108 9.48 -42.12 4.15
C TYR A 108 8.92 -42.95 3.00
N TYR A 109 8.79 -42.31 1.85
CA TYR A 109 8.52 -42.95 0.59
C TYR A 109 9.66 -42.73 -0.39
N LYS A 110 10.30 -43.82 -0.86
CA LYS A 110 11.29 -43.75 -1.95
C LYS A 110 10.56 -43.56 -3.28
N LEU A 111 10.84 -42.46 -3.96
CA LEU A 111 10.21 -42.11 -5.23
C LEU A 111 10.68 -43.07 -6.35
N PRO A 112 9.77 -43.54 -7.22
CA PRO A 112 10.08 -44.57 -8.20
C PRO A 112 10.80 -44.04 -9.45
N HIS A 113 10.72 -42.73 -9.71
CA HIS A 113 11.25 -42.06 -10.89
C HIS A 113 12.37 -41.07 -10.55
N THR A 114 13.16 -41.43 -9.55
CA THR A 114 14.29 -40.65 -9.02
C THR A 114 15.48 -41.56 -8.76
N ASN A 115 16.68 -41.00 -8.75
CA ASN A 115 17.90 -41.74 -8.48
C ASN A 115 17.93 -42.26 -7.03
N ASP A 116 17.61 -41.41 -6.06
CA ASP A 116 17.58 -41.80 -4.65
C ASP A 116 16.67 -40.94 -3.75
N ALA A 117 15.71 -40.21 -4.32
CA ALA A 117 14.83 -39.35 -3.56
C ALA A 117 13.88 -40.10 -2.62
N ARG A 118 13.69 -39.55 -1.42
CA ARG A 118 12.74 -40.01 -0.42
C ARG A 118 11.93 -38.85 0.13
N MET A 119 10.61 -38.96 0.08
CA MET A 119 9.67 -37.99 0.64
C MET A 119 9.28 -38.37 2.07
N PHE A 120 9.37 -37.42 2.98
CA PHE A 120 8.96 -37.55 4.37
C PHE A 120 7.54 -37.02 4.58
N TYR A 121 6.81 -37.62 5.52
CA TYR A 121 5.48 -37.16 5.90
C TYR A 121 5.16 -37.50 7.35
N PHE A 122 4.22 -36.73 7.90
CA PHE A 122 3.45 -37.06 9.09
C PHE A 122 2.00 -37.39 8.72
N PHE A 123 1.40 -38.32 9.43
CA PHE A 123 -0.01 -38.68 9.31
C PHE A 123 -0.67 -38.80 10.69
N PHE A 124 -1.83 -38.16 10.82
CA PHE A 124 -2.64 -38.12 12.04
C PHE A 124 -4.07 -38.56 11.72
N GLU A 125 -4.55 -39.59 12.43
CA GLU A 125 -5.95 -39.99 12.34
C GLU A 125 -6.90 -38.92 12.90
N SER A 126 -8.17 -38.96 12.53
CA SER A 126 -9.14 -38.02 13.09
C SER A 126 -9.43 -38.28 14.57
N ARG A 127 -9.54 -37.20 15.37
CA ARG A 127 -10.00 -37.25 16.77
C ARG A 127 -11.47 -37.67 16.91
N ASN A 128 -12.22 -37.68 15.81
CA ASN A 128 -13.63 -38.05 15.79
C ASN A 128 -13.82 -39.49 15.29
N LYS A 129 -13.51 -39.78 14.02
CA LYS A 129 -13.58 -41.15 13.48
C LYS A 129 -12.72 -41.35 12.24
N LYS A 130 -12.21 -42.57 12.04
CA LYS A 130 -11.39 -42.94 10.87
C LYS A 130 -12.09 -42.74 9.53
N SER A 131 -13.42 -42.80 9.48
CA SER A 131 -14.20 -42.56 8.26
C SER A 131 -14.32 -41.08 7.88
N ASP A 132 -13.81 -40.16 8.68
CA ASP A 132 -13.78 -38.74 8.33
C ASP A 132 -12.88 -38.50 7.11
N PRO A 133 -13.06 -37.40 6.37
CA PRO A 133 -12.26 -37.08 5.20
C PRO A 133 -10.75 -37.18 5.43
N VAL A 134 -10.00 -37.50 4.38
CA VAL A 134 -8.54 -37.38 4.36
C VAL A 134 -8.19 -36.02 3.79
N VAL A 135 -7.38 -35.26 4.53
CA VAL A 135 -6.90 -33.94 4.13
C VAL A 135 -5.37 -34.02 4.03
N ILE A 136 -4.80 -33.64 2.89
CA ILE A 136 -3.35 -33.42 2.80
C ILE A 136 -3.08 -31.91 2.91
N TRP A 137 -2.03 -31.55 3.66
CA TRP A 137 -1.54 -30.19 3.80
C TRP A 137 -0.16 -30.05 3.14
N LEU A 138 -0.01 -28.99 2.34
CA LEU A 138 1.22 -28.64 1.64
C LEU A 138 1.63 -27.21 2.00
N THR A 139 2.76 -27.04 2.69
CA THR A 139 3.37 -25.72 2.90
C THR A 139 4.13 -25.26 1.64
N GLY A 140 4.19 -23.95 1.44
CA GLY A 140 4.83 -23.31 0.28
C GLY A 140 6.36 -23.13 0.39
N GLY A 141 6.83 -21.88 0.24
CA GLY A 141 8.24 -21.52 0.21
C GLY A 141 8.66 -20.86 -1.11
N PRO A 142 8.92 -21.63 -2.19
CA PRO A 142 8.95 -23.09 -2.28
C PRO A 142 10.11 -23.70 -1.51
N GLY A 143 9.91 -24.93 -1.03
CA GLY A 143 10.91 -25.69 -0.30
C GLY A 143 10.91 -25.48 1.21
N CYS A 144 9.79 -25.03 1.79
CA CYS A 144 9.57 -24.99 3.23
C CYS A 144 8.77 -26.20 3.71
N SER A 145 9.18 -26.73 4.87
CA SER A 145 8.64 -27.95 5.46
C SER A 145 7.20 -27.78 5.96
N SER A 146 6.38 -28.83 5.79
CA SER A 146 4.97 -28.83 6.23
C SER A 146 4.82 -28.93 7.75
N GLU A 147 5.92 -29.21 8.44
CA GLU A 147 6.01 -29.25 9.89
C GLU A 147 5.79 -27.87 10.52
N LEU A 148 6.00 -26.79 9.74
CA LEU A 148 5.63 -25.44 10.14
C LEU A 148 4.14 -25.38 10.49
N ALA A 149 3.29 -25.82 9.55
CA ALA A 149 1.84 -25.84 9.76
C ALA A 149 1.41 -26.84 10.83
N LEU A 150 2.12 -27.97 10.91
CA LEU A 150 1.87 -29.01 11.89
C LEU A 150 1.98 -28.50 13.33
N PHE A 151 2.94 -27.61 13.62
CA PHE A 151 3.20 -27.13 14.98
C PHE A 151 2.68 -25.72 15.27
N TYR A 152 2.43 -24.90 14.24
CA TYR A 152 2.07 -23.49 14.43
C TYR A 152 0.71 -23.10 13.83
N GLU A 153 0.08 -23.98 13.07
CA GLU A 153 -1.17 -23.66 12.37
C GLU A 153 -2.28 -24.67 12.71
N ASN A 154 -2.43 -25.70 11.89
CA ASN A 154 -3.61 -26.57 11.87
C ASN A 154 -3.33 -28.02 12.29
N GLY A 155 -2.08 -28.34 12.64
CA GLY A 155 -1.76 -29.65 13.17
C GLY A 155 -2.30 -29.91 14.57
N PRO A 156 -2.18 -31.16 15.04
CA PRO A 156 -2.74 -31.57 16.34
C PRO A 156 -1.99 -30.99 17.53
N PHE A 157 -0.79 -30.41 17.34
CA PHE A 157 0.08 -29.97 18.42
C PHE A 157 0.53 -28.53 18.29
N GLN A 158 0.92 -27.95 19.43
CA GLN A 158 1.68 -26.71 19.54
C GLN A 158 2.96 -26.97 20.35
N ILE A 159 4.04 -26.26 20.01
CA ILE A 159 5.32 -26.34 20.73
C ILE A 159 5.38 -25.21 21.77
N ASP A 160 5.58 -25.56 23.03
CA ASP A 160 5.80 -24.62 24.13
C ASP A 160 7.28 -24.17 24.22
N ASP A 161 7.57 -23.10 24.97
CA ASP A 161 8.92 -22.52 25.08
C ASP A 161 9.96 -23.48 25.66
N ASN A 162 9.51 -24.46 26.45
CA ASN A 162 10.33 -25.55 27.01
C ASN A 162 10.51 -26.73 26.03
N LEU A 163 10.06 -26.59 24.78
CA LEU A 163 10.07 -27.61 23.71
C LEU A 163 9.17 -28.83 23.98
N SER A 164 8.20 -28.71 24.90
CA SER A 164 7.18 -29.73 25.09
C SER A 164 6.01 -29.56 24.13
N LEU A 165 5.28 -30.65 23.86
CA LEU A 165 4.11 -30.63 22.99
C LEU A 165 2.82 -30.50 23.80
N GLN A 166 1.95 -29.61 23.34
CA GLN A 166 0.60 -29.40 23.87
C GLN A 166 -0.43 -29.66 22.77
N TRP A 167 -1.63 -30.10 23.16
CA TRP A 167 -2.72 -30.27 22.20
C TRP A 167 -3.21 -28.95 21.60
N ASN A 168 -3.34 -28.92 20.28
CA ASN A 168 -4.03 -27.85 19.58
C ASN A 168 -5.55 -28.06 19.72
N ASN A 169 -6.21 -27.10 20.38
CA ASN A 169 -7.66 -27.09 20.56
C ASN A 169 -8.43 -26.86 19.25
N PHE A 170 -7.76 -26.51 18.16
CA PHE A 170 -8.38 -26.22 16.87
C PHE A 170 -7.69 -26.94 15.70
N GLY A 171 -6.88 -27.96 16.00
CA GLY A 171 -6.27 -28.80 14.96
C GLY A 171 -7.31 -29.41 14.03
N TRP A 172 -6.99 -29.47 12.74
CA TRP A 172 -7.88 -29.96 11.67
C TRP A 172 -8.17 -31.46 11.79
N ASP A 173 -7.33 -32.19 12.51
CA ASP A 173 -7.54 -33.57 12.92
C ASP A 173 -8.86 -33.78 13.70
N LYS A 174 -9.49 -32.72 14.23
CA LYS A 174 -10.86 -32.81 14.80
C LYS A 174 -11.94 -33.23 13.81
N VAL A 175 -11.73 -32.99 12.52
CA VAL A 175 -12.74 -33.20 11.46
C VAL A 175 -12.19 -33.92 10.23
N SER A 176 -10.91 -34.32 10.24
CA SER A 176 -10.26 -35.07 9.17
C SER A 176 -9.16 -35.99 9.70
N ASN A 177 -8.77 -36.98 8.89
CA ASN A 177 -7.46 -37.60 8.98
C ASN A 177 -6.50 -36.72 8.17
N ILE A 178 -5.39 -36.25 8.75
CA ILE A 178 -4.55 -35.21 8.14
C ILE A 178 -3.12 -35.70 7.86
N ILE A 179 -2.62 -35.40 6.65
CA ILE A 179 -1.28 -35.74 6.17
C ILE A 179 -0.50 -34.44 5.97
N PHE A 180 0.70 -34.32 6.54
CA PHE A 180 1.65 -33.24 6.26
C PHE A 180 2.83 -33.82 5.51
N VAL A 181 3.18 -33.27 4.34
CA VAL A 181 4.24 -33.83 3.49
C VAL A 181 5.33 -32.80 3.27
N ASP A 182 6.58 -33.21 3.49
CA ASP A 182 7.75 -32.43 3.11
C ASP A 182 8.01 -32.57 1.62
N GLN A 183 7.81 -31.48 0.89
CA GLN A 183 7.93 -31.48 -0.56
C GLN A 183 8.38 -30.10 -1.06
N PRO A 184 9.06 -30.02 -2.20
CA PRO A 184 9.66 -31.10 -3.00
C PRO A 184 10.88 -31.77 -2.34
N THR A 185 11.48 -32.77 -2.99
CA THR A 185 12.74 -33.41 -2.56
C THR A 185 13.80 -32.36 -2.20
N GLY A 186 14.40 -32.47 -1.00
CA GLY A 186 15.36 -31.50 -0.46
C GLY A 186 14.78 -30.60 0.65
N THR A 187 13.47 -30.65 0.87
CA THR A 187 12.71 -29.87 1.87
C THR A 187 12.55 -30.65 3.17
N GLY A 188 12.73 -30.01 4.33
CA GLY A 188 12.49 -30.63 5.63
C GLY A 188 13.36 -31.88 5.83
N PHE A 189 12.72 -33.01 6.08
CA PHE A 189 13.33 -34.34 6.13
C PHE A 189 13.31 -35.07 4.80
N SER A 190 12.65 -34.58 3.75
CA SER A 190 12.72 -35.15 2.40
C SER A 190 14.10 -34.94 1.77
N PHE A 191 14.72 -36.01 1.27
CA PHE A 191 16.14 -36.00 0.91
C PHE A 191 16.45 -36.83 -0.33
N SER A 192 17.63 -36.62 -0.91
CA SER A 192 18.24 -37.53 -1.90
C SER A 192 19.75 -37.65 -1.70
N SER A 193 20.39 -38.66 -2.28
CA SER A 193 21.85 -38.67 -2.45
C SER A 193 22.30 -38.07 -3.79
N ASP A 194 21.36 -37.75 -4.67
CA ASP A 194 21.60 -37.18 -6.00
C ASP A 194 20.95 -35.79 -6.15
N GLN A 195 21.68 -34.85 -6.75
CA GLN A 195 21.20 -33.50 -7.01
C GLN A 195 20.25 -33.46 -8.21
N ASP A 196 20.34 -34.43 -9.12
CA ASP A 196 19.46 -34.52 -10.30
C ASP A 196 18.00 -34.85 -9.93
N ASP A 197 17.76 -35.21 -8.65
CA ASP A 197 16.42 -35.44 -8.10
C ASP A 197 15.70 -34.16 -7.63
N ILE A 198 16.37 -33.01 -7.65
CA ILE A 198 15.74 -31.73 -7.32
C ILE A 198 14.78 -31.33 -8.45
N ARG A 199 13.54 -30.99 -8.07
CA ARG A 199 12.50 -30.57 -9.03
C ARG A 199 12.63 -29.09 -9.40
N HIS A 200 12.15 -28.77 -10.60
CA HIS A 200 12.28 -27.44 -11.22
C HIS A 200 10.94 -26.85 -11.70
N ASP A 201 9.85 -27.63 -11.63
CA ASP A 201 8.51 -27.25 -12.05
C ASP A 201 7.43 -28.09 -11.37
N GLU A 202 6.19 -27.64 -11.51
CA GLU A 202 5.01 -28.30 -10.93
C GLU A 202 4.66 -29.65 -11.53
N ASP A 203 5.09 -29.94 -12.77
CA ASP A 203 4.84 -31.24 -13.37
C ASP A 203 5.72 -32.32 -12.68
N GLY A 204 6.98 -32.02 -12.39
CA GLY A 204 7.84 -32.90 -11.59
C GLY A 204 7.31 -33.10 -10.17
N VAL A 205 6.94 -32.03 -9.49
CA VAL A 205 6.45 -32.08 -8.09
C VAL A 205 5.12 -32.83 -8.00
N SER A 206 4.15 -32.54 -8.88
CA SER A 206 2.84 -33.19 -8.85
C SER A 206 2.91 -34.69 -9.17
N ASN A 207 3.85 -35.13 -10.01
CA ASN A 207 4.08 -36.56 -10.25
C ASN A 207 4.66 -37.26 -9.02
N ASP A 208 5.64 -36.67 -8.34
CA ASP A 208 6.20 -37.23 -7.10
C ASP A 208 5.12 -37.35 -6.01
N MET A 209 4.31 -36.31 -5.86
CA MET A 209 3.19 -36.28 -4.92
C MET A 209 2.10 -37.30 -5.28
N TYR A 210 1.81 -37.50 -6.57
CA TYR A 210 0.88 -38.53 -7.03
C TYR A 210 1.39 -39.92 -6.68
N ASP A 211 2.66 -40.23 -6.96
CA ASP A 211 3.28 -41.50 -6.61
C ASP A 211 3.24 -41.77 -5.11
N PHE A 212 3.53 -40.73 -4.31
CA PHE A 212 3.38 -40.80 -2.85
C PHE A 212 1.94 -41.16 -2.44
N LEU A 213 0.93 -40.45 -2.95
CA LEU A 213 -0.48 -40.71 -2.63
C LEU A 213 -0.91 -42.12 -3.03
N GLN A 214 -0.47 -42.60 -4.19
CA GLN A 214 -0.74 -43.95 -4.66
C GLN A 214 -0.23 -45.01 -3.69
N VAL A 215 0.97 -44.81 -3.14
CA VAL A 215 1.54 -45.75 -2.18
C VAL A 215 0.95 -45.57 -0.78
N PHE A 216 0.63 -44.34 -0.37
CA PHE A 216 -0.06 -44.05 0.88
C PHE A 216 -1.42 -44.76 0.94
N PHE A 217 -2.30 -44.55 -0.04
CA PHE A 217 -3.63 -45.19 -0.06
C PHE A 217 -3.56 -46.71 -0.27
N LYS A 218 -2.50 -47.22 -0.90
CA LYS A 218 -2.24 -48.67 -0.95
C LYS A 218 -1.88 -49.24 0.42
N LYS A 219 -1.13 -48.48 1.23
CA LYS A 219 -0.72 -48.86 2.57
C LYS A 219 -1.85 -48.74 3.58
N HIS A 220 -2.70 -47.73 3.42
CA HIS A 220 -3.86 -47.44 4.27
C HIS A 220 -5.17 -47.54 3.47
N PRO A 221 -5.54 -48.73 2.98
CA PRO A 221 -6.72 -48.91 2.15
C PRO A 221 -8.03 -48.54 2.84
N GLU A 222 -8.05 -48.53 4.18
CA GLU A 222 -9.18 -48.07 4.99
C GLU A 222 -9.55 -46.59 4.76
N TYR A 223 -8.60 -45.78 4.29
CA TYR A 223 -8.80 -44.36 3.99
C TYR A 223 -9.02 -44.09 2.49
N ALA A 224 -8.76 -45.06 1.61
CA ALA A 224 -8.87 -44.87 0.15
C ALA A 224 -10.31 -44.59 -0.32
N ALA A 225 -11.31 -45.06 0.44
CA ALA A 225 -12.72 -44.77 0.17
C ALA A 225 -13.19 -43.43 0.75
N ASN A 226 -12.44 -42.83 1.68
CA ASN A 226 -12.83 -41.57 2.30
C ASN A 226 -12.76 -40.43 1.28
N ASP A 227 -13.53 -39.37 1.52
CA ASP A 227 -13.40 -38.16 0.72
C ASP A 227 -12.00 -37.56 0.91
N PHE A 228 -11.32 -37.28 -0.20
CA PHE A 228 -9.96 -36.75 -0.20
C PHE A 228 -9.95 -35.27 -0.60
N TYR A 229 -9.21 -34.46 0.16
CA TYR A 229 -9.04 -33.03 -0.07
C TYR A 229 -7.58 -32.64 -0.07
N ILE A 230 -7.18 -31.84 -1.06
CA ILE A 230 -5.81 -31.30 -1.18
C ILE A 230 -5.82 -29.86 -0.68
N THR A 231 -5.02 -29.55 0.33
CA THR A 231 -5.00 -28.25 0.98
C THR A 231 -3.58 -27.75 1.20
N GLY A 232 -3.42 -26.45 1.42
CA GLY A 232 -2.13 -25.84 1.67
C GLY A 232 -2.16 -24.34 1.41
N GLU A 233 -0.99 -23.71 1.52
CA GLU A 233 -0.90 -22.26 1.43
C GLU A 233 0.33 -21.71 0.70
N SER A 234 0.29 -20.41 0.39
CA SER A 234 1.43 -19.67 -0.19
C SER A 234 1.80 -20.20 -1.58
N TYR A 235 3.05 -20.60 -1.79
CA TYR A 235 3.48 -21.28 -3.03
C TYR A 235 2.71 -22.59 -3.30
N ALA A 236 2.02 -23.18 -2.31
CA ALA A 236 1.10 -24.29 -2.59
C ALA A 236 -0.08 -23.89 -3.49
N GLY A 237 -0.31 -22.59 -3.72
CA GLY A 237 -1.17 -22.14 -4.82
C GLY A 237 -0.70 -22.59 -6.21
N HIS A 238 0.57 -23.00 -6.38
CA HIS A 238 1.08 -23.71 -7.56
C HIS A 238 0.94 -25.24 -7.40
N TYR A 239 1.37 -25.78 -6.25
CA TYR A 239 1.33 -27.22 -5.96
C TYR A 239 -0.08 -27.83 -6.05
N ILE A 240 -1.08 -27.13 -5.52
CA ILE A 240 -2.43 -27.67 -5.33
C ILE A 240 -3.16 -27.84 -6.66
N PRO A 241 -3.25 -26.83 -7.57
CA PRO A 241 -3.82 -27.03 -8.89
C PRO A 241 -3.11 -28.13 -9.69
N ALA A 242 -1.77 -28.19 -9.61
CA ALA A 242 -0.98 -29.19 -10.31
C ALA A 242 -1.28 -30.61 -9.80
N LEU A 243 -1.25 -30.82 -8.48
CA LEU A 243 -1.55 -32.12 -7.88
C LEU A 243 -3.01 -32.54 -8.06
N ALA A 244 -3.96 -31.62 -7.89
CA ALA A 244 -5.38 -31.91 -8.06
C ALA A 244 -5.69 -32.32 -9.50
N SER A 245 -5.13 -31.60 -10.48
CA SER A 245 -5.23 -31.97 -11.90
C SER A 245 -4.58 -33.33 -12.18
N ARG A 246 -3.37 -33.59 -11.65
CA ARG A 246 -2.67 -34.86 -11.82
C ARG A 246 -3.46 -36.04 -11.25
N VAL A 247 -4.04 -35.89 -10.06
CA VAL A 247 -4.90 -36.90 -9.43
C VAL A 247 -6.17 -37.12 -10.25
N HIS A 248 -6.81 -36.04 -10.70
CA HIS A 248 -8.02 -36.09 -11.51
C HIS A 248 -7.81 -36.83 -12.84
N HIS A 249 -6.74 -36.49 -13.56
CA HIS A 249 -6.35 -37.19 -14.79
C HIS A 249 -6.00 -38.64 -14.51
N GLY A 250 -5.26 -38.93 -13.44
CA GLY A 250 -4.97 -40.29 -13.00
C GLY A 250 -6.24 -41.11 -12.79
N ASN A 251 -7.23 -40.54 -12.10
CA ASN A 251 -8.54 -41.17 -11.91
C ASN A 251 -9.30 -41.40 -13.22
N LYS A 252 -9.37 -40.40 -14.11
CA LYS A 252 -10.03 -40.52 -15.43
C LYS A 252 -9.37 -41.58 -16.31
N ASN A 253 -8.04 -41.62 -16.29
CA ASN A 253 -7.23 -42.57 -17.05
C ASN A 253 -7.13 -43.95 -16.39
N LYS A 254 -7.66 -44.09 -15.17
CA LYS A 254 -7.60 -45.32 -14.36
C LYS A 254 -6.16 -45.74 -14.04
N GLU A 255 -5.31 -44.77 -13.76
CA GLU A 255 -3.93 -44.95 -13.34
C GLU A 255 -3.89 -45.27 -11.83
N GLY A 256 -3.44 -46.46 -11.45
CA GLY A 256 -3.28 -46.82 -10.04
C GLY A 256 -4.60 -46.96 -9.26
N ILE A 257 -4.54 -46.74 -7.95
CA ILE A 257 -5.69 -46.72 -7.04
C ILE A 257 -6.47 -45.43 -7.29
N PHE A 258 -7.80 -45.57 -7.44
CA PHE A 258 -8.71 -44.44 -7.53
C PHE A 258 -8.68 -43.66 -6.20
N ILE A 259 -8.35 -42.37 -6.27
CA ILE A 259 -8.35 -41.47 -5.12
C ILE A 259 -9.66 -40.69 -5.16
N ASN A 260 -10.48 -40.77 -4.12
CA ASN A 260 -11.79 -40.11 -4.07
C ASN A 260 -11.67 -38.58 -3.83
N LEU A 261 -11.04 -37.88 -4.77
CA LEU A 261 -10.84 -36.43 -4.75
C LEU A 261 -12.19 -35.71 -4.78
N LYS A 262 -12.51 -35.01 -3.68
CA LYS A 262 -13.76 -34.25 -3.53
C LYS A 262 -13.58 -32.74 -3.60
N GLY A 263 -12.37 -32.27 -3.33
CA GLY A 263 -12.09 -30.85 -3.41
C GLY A 263 -10.64 -30.51 -3.17
N PHE A 264 -10.33 -29.25 -3.40
CA PHE A 264 -9.04 -28.65 -3.07
C PHE A 264 -9.27 -27.30 -2.41
N ALA A 265 -8.38 -26.92 -1.48
CA ALA A 265 -8.43 -25.63 -0.83
C ALA A 265 -7.07 -24.91 -0.89
N ILE A 266 -7.07 -23.67 -1.37
CA ILE A 266 -5.87 -22.85 -1.50
C ILE A 266 -6.00 -21.69 -0.50
N GLY A 267 -5.17 -21.69 0.53
CA GLY A 267 -5.05 -20.61 1.50
C GLY A 267 -4.00 -19.62 1.06
N ASN A 268 -4.32 -18.32 0.98
CA ASN A 268 -3.32 -17.27 0.76
C ASN A 268 -2.32 -17.65 -0.34
N GLY A 269 -2.85 -18.13 -1.48
CA GLY A 269 -2.03 -18.79 -2.50
C GLY A 269 -1.44 -17.82 -3.51
N LEU A 270 -0.28 -18.15 -4.07
CA LEU A 270 0.17 -17.65 -5.37
C LEU A 270 -0.21 -18.68 -6.42
N THR A 271 -1.10 -18.36 -7.36
CA THR A 271 -1.71 -19.29 -8.34
C THR A 271 -1.77 -18.70 -9.75
N ASN A 272 -2.16 -17.43 -9.89
CA ASN A 272 -2.15 -16.70 -11.15
C ASN A 272 -1.33 -15.41 -10.95
N PRO A 273 0.00 -15.47 -11.16
CA PRO A 273 0.88 -14.32 -10.95
C PRO A 273 0.49 -13.12 -11.80
N GLU A 274 0.01 -13.31 -13.03
CA GLU A 274 -0.37 -12.20 -13.92
C GLU A 274 -1.43 -11.29 -13.27
N ILE A 275 -2.46 -11.88 -12.66
CA ILE A 275 -3.56 -11.13 -12.03
C ILE A 275 -3.19 -10.71 -10.61
N GLN A 276 -2.51 -11.58 -9.87
CA GLN A 276 -2.16 -11.31 -8.48
C GLN A 276 -1.13 -10.18 -8.36
N TYR A 277 -0.14 -10.12 -9.25
CA TYR A 277 0.86 -9.06 -9.18
C TYR A 277 0.27 -7.67 -9.48
N LYS A 278 -0.73 -7.59 -10.36
CA LYS A 278 -1.51 -6.36 -10.59
C LYS A 278 -2.29 -5.92 -9.35
N SER A 279 -2.56 -6.85 -8.44
CA SER A 279 -3.34 -6.59 -7.23
C SER A 279 -2.47 -6.21 -6.03
N TYR A 280 -1.14 -6.35 -6.09
CA TYR A 280 -0.26 -5.91 -4.98
C TYR A 280 -0.42 -4.43 -4.69
N THR A 281 -0.43 -3.60 -5.73
CA THR A 281 -0.53 -2.16 -5.57
C THR A 281 -1.88 -1.79 -4.98
N GLN A 282 -2.97 -2.27 -5.58
CA GLN A 282 -4.32 -2.01 -5.07
C GLN A 282 -4.52 -2.54 -3.65
N TYR A 283 -4.06 -3.76 -3.36
CA TYR A 283 -4.18 -4.32 -2.03
C TYR A 283 -3.37 -3.54 -0.99
N ALA A 284 -2.14 -3.18 -1.34
CA ALA A 284 -1.29 -2.40 -0.45
C ALA A 284 -1.88 -1.00 -0.22
N VAL A 285 -2.62 -0.44 -1.17
CA VAL A 285 -3.44 0.77 -0.99
C VAL A 285 -4.60 0.53 -0.04
N ASP A 286 -5.41 -0.50 -0.31
CA ASP A 286 -6.59 -0.87 0.50
C ASP A 286 -6.20 -1.11 1.96
N MET A 287 -5.01 -1.66 2.17
CA MET A 287 -4.44 -1.98 3.47
C MET A 287 -3.58 -0.88 4.09
N LYS A 288 -3.46 0.27 3.42
CA LYS A 288 -2.69 1.44 3.89
C LYS A 288 -1.21 1.14 4.13
N LEU A 289 -0.63 0.25 3.32
CA LEU A 289 0.80 -0.07 3.31
C LEU A 289 1.57 0.83 2.35
N ILE A 290 0.92 1.23 1.27
CA ILE A 290 1.39 2.23 0.31
C ILE A 290 0.22 3.16 -0.02
N THR A 291 0.50 4.34 -0.52
CA THR A 291 -0.52 5.27 -1.01
C THR A 291 -0.97 4.91 -2.44
N GLN A 292 -2.12 5.40 -2.92
CA GLN A 292 -2.48 5.24 -4.33
C GLN A 292 -1.45 5.91 -5.25
N SER A 293 -0.75 6.96 -4.79
CA SER A 293 0.38 7.55 -5.51
C SER A 293 1.54 6.57 -5.68
N ASP A 294 1.92 5.84 -4.62
CA ASP A 294 2.91 4.77 -4.69
C ASP A 294 2.45 3.65 -5.63
N ALA A 295 1.17 3.26 -5.55
CA ALA A 295 0.57 2.29 -6.47
C ALA A 295 0.59 2.77 -7.94
N ASP A 296 0.33 4.05 -8.18
CA ASP A 296 0.32 4.67 -9.50
C ASP A 296 1.74 4.78 -10.07
N GLY A 297 2.72 5.12 -9.24
CA GLY A 297 4.15 5.08 -9.58
C GLY A 297 4.64 3.66 -9.90
N LEU A 298 3.99 2.65 -9.36
CA LEU A 298 4.23 1.25 -9.69
C LEU A 298 3.48 0.79 -10.96
N ILE A 299 2.54 1.55 -11.54
CA ILE A 299 1.81 1.16 -12.77
C ILE A 299 2.75 0.77 -13.92
N PRO A 300 3.80 1.54 -14.27
CA PRO A 300 4.73 1.13 -15.34
C PRO A 300 5.45 -0.19 -15.01
N MET A 301 5.75 -0.43 -13.73
CA MET A 301 6.40 -1.66 -13.28
C MET A 301 5.43 -2.85 -13.28
N VAL A 302 4.18 -2.61 -12.89
CA VAL A 302 3.08 -3.59 -13.00
C VAL A 302 2.84 -3.95 -14.46
N ALA A 303 2.84 -2.97 -15.38
CA ALA A 303 2.72 -3.20 -16.82
C ALA A 303 3.92 -3.98 -17.38
N LYS A 304 5.15 -3.63 -16.97
CA LYS A 304 6.36 -4.37 -17.34
C LYS A 304 6.33 -5.80 -16.80
N CYS A 305 5.91 -5.98 -15.56
CA CYS A 305 5.72 -7.27 -14.92
C CYS A 305 4.70 -8.11 -15.69
N ASP A 306 3.54 -7.53 -16.03
CA ASP A 306 2.50 -8.18 -16.83
C ASP A 306 3.04 -8.66 -18.18
N GLU A 307 3.77 -7.80 -18.91
CA GLU A 307 4.41 -8.19 -20.17
C GLU A 307 5.46 -9.30 -19.97
N ALA A 308 6.28 -9.20 -18.92
CA ALA A 308 7.31 -10.19 -18.63
C ALA A 308 6.71 -11.56 -18.26
N ILE A 309 5.61 -11.60 -17.51
CA ILE A 309 4.87 -12.84 -17.20
C ILE A 309 4.31 -13.46 -18.49
N LYS A 310 3.70 -12.67 -19.38
CA LYS A 310 3.24 -13.17 -20.69
C LYS A 310 4.38 -13.73 -21.54
N LEU A 311 5.56 -13.13 -21.45
CA LEU A 311 6.76 -13.63 -22.12
C LEU A 311 7.32 -14.91 -21.47
N CYS A 312 7.20 -15.07 -20.15
CA CYS A 312 7.54 -16.31 -19.45
C CYS A 312 6.77 -17.49 -20.05
N GLU A 313 5.44 -17.35 -20.16
CA GLU A 313 4.55 -18.35 -20.77
C GLU A 313 4.92 -18.65 -22.23
N ALA A 314 5.27 -17.63 -23.00
CA ALA A 314 5.52 -17.78 -24.44
C ALA A 314 6.94 -18.26 -24.81
N LYS A 315 7.96 -17.88 -24.02
CA LYS A 315 9.40 -18.03 -24.39
C LYS A 315 10.19 -18.93 -23.44
N GLY A 316 9.57 -19.43 -22.37
CA GLY A 316 10.15 -20.41 -21.47
C GLY A 316 11.20 -19.83 -20.49
N GLU A 317 12.04 -20.72 -19.96
CA GLU A 317 12.76 -20.55 -18.69
C GLU A 317 13.51 -19.22 -18.49
N GLY A 318 14.19 -18.71 -19.52
CA GLY A 318 14.94 -17.45 -19.41
C GLY A 318 14.05 -16.24 -19.17
N ALA A 319 12.87 -16.20 -19.81
CA ALA A 319 11.90 -15.13 -19.64
C ALA A 319 11.22 -15.18 -18.26
N CYS A 320 11.03 -16.37 -17.69
CA CYS A 320 10.47 -16.55 -16.36
C CYS A 320 11.37 -16.00 -15.24
N ILE A 321 12.68 -16.13 -15.36
CA ILE A 321 13.63 -15.52 -14.41
C ILE A 321 13.59 -13.99 -14.50
N THR A 322 13.47 -13.44 -15.71
CA THR A 322 13.32 -11.99 -15.90
C THR A 322 12.01 -11.49 -15.30
N ALA A 323 10.89 -12.17 -15.57
CA ALA A 323 9.59 -11.87 -14.99
C ALA A 323 9.65 -11.92 -13.45
N TYR A 324 10.29 -12.94 -12.89
CA TYR A 324 10.52 -13.04 -11.46
C TYR A 324 11.19 -11.78 -10.90
N GLY A 325 12.31 -11.36 -11.49
CA GLY A 325 13.04 -10.16 -11.08
C GLY A 325 12.23 -8.87 -11.20
N ASP A 326 11.56 -8.67 -12.34
CA ASP A 326 10.79 -7.46 -12.63
C ASP A 326 9.55 -7.32 -11.72
N CYS A 327 8.81 -8.40 -11.52
CA CYS A 327 7.58 -8.39 -10.73
C CYS A 327 7.84 -8.31 -9.22
N THR A 328 8.81 -9.07 -8.71
CA THR A 328 9.13 -9.03 -7.27
C THR A 328 9.66 -7.67 -6.81
N ARG A 329 10.18 -6.85 -7.74
CA ARG A 329 10.58 -5.48 -7.43
C ARG A 329 9.39 -4.63 -6.97
N ILE A 330 8.18 -4.88 -7.49
CA ILE A 330 6.93 -4.22 -7.04
C ILE A 330 6.74 -4.49 -5.54
N PHE A 331 6.79 -5.76 -5.14
CA PHE A 331 6.66 -6.16 -3.74
C PHE A 331 7.77 -5.59 -2.86
N GLU A 332 9.03 -5.56 -3.34
CA GLU A 332 10.14 -4.96 -2.59
C GLU A 332 9.96 -3.46 -2.36
N ILE A 333 9.49 -2.72 -3.36
CA ILE A 333 9.19 -1.29 -3.23
C ILE A 333 8.05 -1.09 -2.23
N ILE A 334 7.01 -1.92 -2.30
CA ILE A 334 5.91 -1.91 -1.32
C ILE A 334 6.43 -2.09 0.11
N LEU A 335 7.33 -3.05 0.34
CA LEU A 335 7.92 -3.25 1.68
C LEU A 335 8.88 -2.14 2.08
N GLN A 336 9.60 -1.55 1.12
CA GLN A 336 10.48 -0.41 1.39
C GLN A 336 9.66 0.80 1.86
N ILE A 337 8.50 1.04 1.25
CA ILE A 337 7.56 2.10 1.61
C ILE A 337 6.85 1.79 2.94
N ALA A 338 6.36 0.56 3.10
CA ALA A 338 5.63 0.13 4.30
C ALA A 338 6.52 0.02 5.56
N GLY A 339 7.85 0.04 5.40
CA GLY A 339 8.81 -0.01 6.48
C GLY A 339 8.91 -1.40 7.15
N ASN A 340 9.05 -1.43 8.48
CA ASN A 340 9.26 -2.67 9.24
C ASN A 340 7.97 -3.48 9.46
N ILE A 341 7.22 -3.74 8.40
CA ILE A 341 5.96 -4.47 8.42
C ILE A 341 6.20 -5.97 8.26
N ASN A 342 5.46 -6.79 9.00
CA ASN A 342 5.39 -8.21 8.72
C ASN A 342 4.47 -8.43 7.51
N TYR A 343 5.03 -8.74 6.36
CA TYR A 343 4.24 -8.94 5.14
C TYR A 343 3.41 -10.22 5.11
N TYR A 344 3.60 -11.10 6.10
CA TYR A 344 2.70 -12.21 6.36
C TYR A 344 1.51 -11.81 7.24
N ASP A 345 1.60 -10.73 8.00
CA ASP A 345 0.47 -10.18 8.74
C ASP A 345 0.76 -8.72 9.01
N ILE A 346 0.18 -7.86 8.19
CA ILE A 346 0.51 -6.45 8.17
C ILE A 346 0.09 -5.70 9.44
N ARG A 347 -0.65 -6.36 10.34
CA ARG A 347 -0.96 -5.83 11.67
C ARG A 347 0.23 -5.93 12.63
N LYS A 348 1.26 -6.70 12.27
CA LYS A 348 2.45 -7.00 13.07
C LYS A 348 3.69 -6.34 12.47
N GLN A 349 4.68 -6.05 13.30
CA GLN A 349 6.01 -5.60 12.88
C GLN A 349 7.01 -6.75 12.97
N CYS A 350 8.10 -6.69 12.20
CA CYS A 350 9.20 -7.65 12.34
C CYS A 350 10.17 -7.22 13.46
N GLY A 351 10.61 -8.15 14.32
CA GLY A 351 11.65 -7.91 15.32
C GLY A 351 13.04 -7.96 14.70
N GLY A 352 13.52 -6.84 14.16
CA GLY A 352 14.74 -6.82 13.35
C GLY A 352 14.51 -7.51 12.01
N SER A 353 15.37 -8.45 11.61
CA SER A 353 15.20 -9.21 10.37
C SER A 353 14.17 -10.34 10.45
N LYS A 354 13.40 -10.47 11.55
CA LYS A 354 12.57 -11.64 11.88
C LYS A 354 11.10 -11.25 12.01
N CYS A 355 10.24 -11.79 11.17
CA CYS A 355 8.80 -11.52 11.14
C CYS A 355 8.00 -12.56 11.94
N TYR A 356 8.48 -13.81 12.01
CA TYR A 356 8.00 -14.83 12.94
C TYR A 356 9.18 -15.56 13.60
N ASP A 357 8.93 -16.19 14.76
CA ASP A 357 9.91 -17.04 15.45
C ASP A 357 9.47 -18.50 15.47
N PHE A 358 10.02 -19.30 14.55
CA PHE A 358 9.80 -20.75 14.49
C PHE A 358 11.00 -21.55 15.00
N SER A 359 11.92 -20.92 15.73
CA SER A 359 13.16 -21.58 16.17
C SER A 359 12.93 -22.74 17.14
N ASN A 360 11.80 -22.76 17.85
CA ASN A 360 11.46 -23.87 18.74
C ASN A 360 11.14 -25.15 17.96
N MET A 361 10.49 -25.06 16.80
CA MET A 361 10.33 -26.21 15.89
C MET A 361 11.67 -26.73 15.40
N GLU A 362 12.57 -25.85 14.94
CA GLU A 362 13.90 -26.31 14.50
C GLU A 362 14.69 -26.99 15.62
N LYS A 363 14.65 -26.44 16.84
CA LYS A 363 15.30 -27.05 18.01
C LYS A 363 14.67 -28.40 18.35
N PHE A 364 13.35 -28.48 18.35
CA PHE A 364 12.59 -29.70 18.66
C PHE A 364 12.88 -30.79 17.63
N LEU A 365 12.75 -30.50 16.33
CA LEU A 365 12.96 -31.49 15.26
C LEU A 365 14.42 -31.88 15.07
N ASN A 366 15.38 -31.06 15.52
CA ASN A 366 16.80 -31.44 15.56
C ASN A 366 17.23 -32.13 16.86
N ASP A 367 16.37 -32.19 17.89
CA ASP A 367 16.68 -32.94 19.10
C ASP A 367 16.88 -34.43 18.76
N LYS A 368 17.91 -35.04 19.34
CA LYS A 368 18.26 -36.43 19.00
C LYS A 368 17.12 -37.39 19.33
N LYS A 369 16.44 -37.22 20.46
CA LYS A 369 15.34 -38.10 20.88
C LYS A 369 14.17 -38.01 19.89
N VAL A 370 13.85 -36.80 19.45
CA VAL A 370 12.80 -36.57 18.45
C VAL A 370 13.19 -37.23 17.13
N ARG A 371 14.41 -37.02 16.62
CA ARG A 371 14.87 -37.66 15.37
C ARG A 371 14.91 -39.19 15.45
N ASP A 372 15.33 -39.74 16.58
CA ASP A 372 15.30 -41.18 16.84
C ASP A 372 13.84 -41.70 16.80
N ALA A 373 12.89 -40.97 17.40
CA ALA A 373 11.46 -41.31 17.43
C ALA A 373 10.82 -41.23 16.04
N LEU A 374 11.15 -40.21 15.24
CA LEU A 374 10.70 -40.06 13.85
C LEU A 374 11.37 -41.09 12.92
N GLY A 375 12.50 -41.67 13.33
CA GLY A 375 13.25 -42.63 12.52
C GLY A 375 14.04 -42.00 11.38
N VAL A 376 14.35 -40.71 11.48
CA VAL A 376 15.14 -39.93 10.48
C VAL A 376 16.65 -40.03 10.72
N GLY A 377 17.06 -40.70 11.80
CA GLY A 377 18.47 -40.93 12.14
C GLY A 377 19.23 -39.64 12.44
N ASP A 378 20.47 -39.54 11.95
CA ASP A 378 21.32 -38.36 12.16
C ASP A 378 21.07 -37.22 11.16
N MET A 379 20.03 -37.32 10.33
CA MET A 379 19.65 -36.28 9.39
C MET A 379 19.32 -34.98 10.12
N ALA A 380 19.88 -33.86 9.66
CA ALA A 380 19.50 -32.56 10.18
C ALA A 380 18.17 -32.12 9.56
N PHE A 381 17.29 -31.53 10.35
CA PHE A 381 16.07 -30.93 9.83
C PHE A 381 16.41 -29.60 9.12
N VAL A 382 15.95 -29.44 7.87
CA VAL A 382 16.12 -28.23 7.06
C VAL A 382 14.74 -27.60 6.85
N SER A 383 14.39 -26.62 7.68
CA SER A 383 13.07 -25.99 7.72
C SER A 383 12.63 -25.38 6.38
N CYS A 384 13.52 -24.68 5.69
CA CYS A 384 13.32 -24.18 4.32
C CYS A 384 14.63 -24.30 3.52
N SER A 385 14.57 -24.85 2.31
CA SER A 385 15.75 -25.08 1.45
C SER A 385 15.97 -23.98 0.42
N THR A 386 17.12 -23.31 0.48
CA THR A 386 17.53 -22.31 -0.53
C THR A 386 17.78 -22.95 -1.90
N VAL A 387 18.20 -24.23 -1.93
CA VAL A 387 18.44 -24.98 -3.18
C VAL A 387 17.13 -25.27 -3.90
N VAL A 388 16.13 -25.77 -3.18
CA VAL A 388 14.79 -26.02 -3.73
C VAL A 388 14.15 -24.70 -4.17
N TYR A 389 14.25 -23.65 -3.34
CA TYR A 389 13.77 -22.31 -3.69
C TYR A 389 14.34 -21.81 -5.02
N ARG A 390 15.66 -21.93 -5.20
CA ARG A 390 16.34 -21.53 -6.45
C ARG A 390 15.93 -22.41 -7.64
N ALA A 391 15.75 -23.71 -7.41
CA ALA A 391 15.40 -24.65 -8.46
C ALA A 391 14.01 -24.36 -9.04
N MET A 392 13.06 -23.95 -8.19
CA MET A 392 11.67 -23.68 -8.53
C MET A 392 11.41 -22.23 -9.00
N ILE A 393 12.41 -21.34 -8.97
CA ILE A 393 12.21 -19.91 -9.29
C ILE A 393 11.71 -19.65 -10.72
N LYS A 394 12.01 -20.57 -11.65
CA LYS A 394 11.55 -20.51 -13.05
C LYS A 394 10.06 -20.79 -13.17
N ASP A 395 9.49 -21.43 -12.16
CA ASP A 395 8.10 -21.82 -12.12
C ASP A 395 7.21 -20.75 -11.47
N TRP A 396 7.79 -19.91 -10.61
CA TRP A 396 7.11 -18.84 -9.85
C TRP A 396 6.17 -17.92 -10.65
N MET A 397 6.50 -17.64 -11.90
CA MET A 397 5.73 -16.72 -12.76
C MET A 397 4.79 -17.42 -13.73
N LYS A 398 4.62 -18.74 -13.61
CA LYS A 398 3.67 -19.49 -14.43
C LYS A 398 2.25 -19.37 -13.90
N ASN A 399 1.26 -19.42 -14.80
CA ASN A 399 -0.14 -19.46 -14.43
C ASN A 399 -0.61 -20.90 -14.17
N LEU A 400 -0.89 -21.24 -12.92
CA LEU A 400 -1.40 -22.56 -12.51
C LEU A 400 -2.92 -22.59 -12.32
N GLU A 401 -3.59 -21.44 -12.40
CA GLU A 401 -5.06 -21.37 -12.38
C GLU A 401 -5.69 -22.12 -13.56
N VAL A 402 -5.02 -22.19 -14.71
CA VAL A 402 -5.50 -22.90 -15.92
C VAL A 402 -5.81 -24.39 -15.70
N LYS A 403 -5.30 -24.99 -14.62
CA LYS A 403 -5.58 -26.39 -14.24
C LYS A 403 -6.88 -26.57 -13.45
N ILE A 404 -7.51 -25.48 -13.00
CA ILE A 404 -8.69 -25.49 -12.12
C ILE A 404 -10.02 -25.66 -12.86
N PRO A 405 -10.28 -25.02 -14.01
CA PRO A 405 -11.59 -25.10 -14.67
C PRO A 405 -12.09 -26.53 -14.90
N GLU A 406 -11.24 -27.43 -15.39
CA GLU A 406 -11.62 -28.84 -15.61
C GLU A 406 -12.08 -29.53 -14.31
N LEU A 407 -11.46 -29.21 -13.17
CA LEU A 407 -11.85 -29.76 -11.88
C LEU A 407 -13.26 -29.30 -11.48
N LEU A 408 -13.54 -28.00 -11.67
CA LEU A 408 -14.85 -27.42 -11.36
C LEU A 408 -15.96 -27.98 -12.25
N GLU A 409 -15.71 -28.14 -13.55
CA GLU A 409 -16.69 -28.73 -14.49
C GLU A 409 -17.09 -30.16 -14.10
N ASP A 410 -16.16 -30.92 -13.53
CA ASP A 410 -16.41 -32.27 -13.02
C ASP A 410 -16.91 -32.31 -11.57
N GLY A 411 -17.26 -31.15 -11.00
CA GLY A 411 -17.89 -31.03 -9.68
C GLY A 411 -16.94 -31.18 -8.50
N ILE A 412 -15.62 -31.13 -8.72
CA ILE A 412 -14.62 -31.08 -7.64
C ILE A 412 -14.71 -29.71 -6.99
N ARG A 413 -14.89 -29.67 -5.67
CA ARG A 413 -15.11 -28.40 -4.95
C ARG A 413 -13.81 -27.62 -4.79
N GLY A 414 -13.83 -26.33 -5.10
CA GLY A 414 -12.73 -25.41 -4.83
C GLY A 414 -13.07 -24.49 -3.66
N LEU A 415 -12.23 -24.45 -2.63
CA LEU A 415 -12.27 -23.43 -1.57
C LEU A 415 -11.03 -22.55 -1.65
N LEU A 416 -11.20 -21.30 -2.02
CA LEU A 416 -10.11 -20.37 -2.12
C LEU A 416 -10.29 -19.37 -0.99
N TYR A 417 -9.41 -19.42 -0.01
CA TYR A 417 -9.50 -18.58 1.16
C TYR A 417 -8.27 -17.73 1.32
N ALA A 418 -8.44 -16.52 1.83
CA ALA A 418 -7.33 -15.62 2.06
C ALA A 418 -7.57 -14.80 3.32
N GLY A 419 -6.57 -14.76 4.19
CA GLY A 419 -6.55 -13.86 5.33
C GLY A 419 -6.58 -12.40 4.88
N GLU A 420 -7.41 -11.60 5.54
CA GLU A 420 -7.62 -10.20 5.24
C GLU A 420 -6.34 -9.35 5.29
N PHE A 421 -5.32 -9.76 6.06
CA PHE A 421 -4.12 -8.97 6.38
C PHE A 421 -2.81 -9.58 5.84
N ASP A 422 -2.87 -10.51 4.90
CA ASP A 422 -1.68 -11.04 4.22
C ASP A 422 -1.26 -10.16 3.05
N LEU A 423 -0.03 -9.64 3.03
CA LEU A 423 0.45 -8.88 1.87
C LEU A 423 1.01 -9.78 0.77
N ILE A 424 1.83 -10.77 1.12
CA ILE A 424 2.59 -11.54 0.12
C ILE A 424 1.67 -12.34 -0.81
N CYS A 425 0.53 -12.83 -0.33
CA CYS A 425 -0.46 -13.53 -1.16
C CYS A 425 -1.87 -12.97 -0.90
N ASN A 426 -1.98 -11.66 -1.06
CA ASN A 426 -3.13 -10.90 -0.64
C ASN A 426 -4.51 -11.37 -1.14
N TRP A 427 -5.54 -11.14 -0.31
CA TRP A 427 -6.90 -11.60 -0.61
C TRP A 427 -7.48 -10.95 -1.85
N LEU A 428 -7.10 -9.72 -2.19
CA LEU A 428 -7.62 -9.02 -3.37
C LEU A 428 -7.10 -9.67 -4.65
N GLY A 429 -5.81 -10.00 -4.73
CA GLY A 429 -5.23 -10.73 -5.84
C GLY A 429 -5.88 -12.09 -5.99
N ASN A 430 -6.09 -12.79 -4.87
CA ASN A 430 -6.81 -14.05 -4.86
C ASN A 430 -8.28 -13.89 -5.30
N TRP A 431 -8.95 -12.83 -4.90
CA TRP A 431 -10.31 -12.52 -5.33
C TRP A 431 -10.41 -12.24 -6.83
N ASN A 432 -9.48 -11.43 -7.34
CA ASN A 432 -9.47 -10.97 -8.73
C ASN A 432 -9.24 -12.12 -9.70
N TRP A 433 -8.28 -13.02 -9.44
CA TRP A 433 -8.05 -14.14 -10.36
C TRP A 433 -9.22 -15.12 -10.35
N VAL A 434 -9.86 -15.33 -9.20
CA VAL A 434 -11.05 -16.20 -9.09
C VAL A 434 -12.25 -15.62 -9.86
N HIS A 435 -12.41 -14.30 -9.86
CA HIS A 435 -13.44 -13.64 -10.67
C HIS A 435 -13.13 -13.71 -12.17
N ALA A 436 -11.85 -13.65 -12.53
CA ALA A 436 -11.41 -13.69 -13.92
C ALA A 436 -11.37 -15.10 -14.52
N MET A 437 -11.22 -16.14 -13.68
CA MET A 437 -11.13 -17.55 -14.10
C MET A 437 -12.29 -17.94 -15.01
N GLU A 438 -11.95 -18.44 -16.20
CA GLU A 438 -12.92 -18.84 -17.22
C GLU A 438 -13.41 -20.27 -16.97
N TRP A 439 -14.69 -20.43 -16.66
CA TRP A 439 -15.39 -21.71 -16.54
C TRP A 439 -16.89 -21.51 -16.73
N SER A 440 -17.66 -22.59 -16.88
CA SER A 440 -19.09 -22.54 -17.23
C SER A 440 -19.93 -21.71 -16.25
N GLY A 441 -19.55 -21.70 -14.97
CA GLY A 441 -20.23 -20.97 -13.90
C GLY A 441 -19.69 -19.57 -13.60
N GLN A 442 -18.72 -19.05 -14.35
CA GLN A 442 -18.06 -17.76 -14.05
C GLN A 442 -19.06 -16.61 -13.88
N LYS A 443 -19.98 -16.43 -14.85
CA LYS A 443 -20.94 -15.31 -14.83
C LYS A 443 -21.84 -15.34 -13.60
N ASP A 444 -22.26 -16.53 -13.21
CA ASP A 444 -23.13 -16.73 -12.07
C ASP A 444 -22.37 -16.60 -10.75
N PHE A 445 -21.11 -17.03 -10.69
CA PHE A 445 -20.22 -16.76 -9.55
C PHE A 445 -20.00 -15.26 -9.36
N VAL A 446 -19.65 -14.53 -10.42
CA VAL A 446 -19.47 -13.07 -10.39
C VAL A 446 -20.76 -12.38 -9.94
N GLY A 447 -21.91 -12.82 -10.47
CA GLY A 447 -23.24 -12.30 -10.13
C GLY A 447 -23.79 -12.74 -8.77
N ALA A 448 -23.19 -13.73 -8.11
CA ALA A 448 -23.63 -14.19 -6.79
C ALA A 448 -23.37 -13.09 -5.74
N PRO A 449 -24.29 -12.88 -4.78
CA PRO A 449 -24.05 -11.94 -3.70
C PRO A 449 -23.03 -12.49 -2.71
N GLU A 450 -22.27 -11.60 -2.09
CA GLU A 450 -21.47 -11.93 -0.92
C GLU A 450 -22.37 -12.20 0.29
N SER A 451 -21.92 -13.08 1.18
CA SER A 451 -22.62 -13.44 2.40
C SER A 451 -21.64 -13.57 3.56
N PRO A 452 -22.04 -13.20 4.80
CA PRO A 452 -21.14 -13.30 5.94
C PRO A 452 -20.88 -14.76 6.30
N PHE A 453 -19.62 -15.11 6.51
CA PHE A 453 -19.21 -16.35 7.15
C PHE A 453 -19.25 -16.16 8.66
N VAL A 454 -20.11 -16.92 9.34
CA VAL A 454 -20.40 -16.72 10.78
C VAL A 454 -19.90 -17.91 11.61
N VAL A 455 -19.17 -17.58 12.67
CA VAL A 455 -18.61 -18.50 13.68
C VAL A 455 -19.05 -17.97 15.05
N ASP A 456 -19.68 -18.82 15.88
CA ASP A 456 -20.27 -18.43 17.18
C ASP A 456 -21.17 -17.17 17.16
N GLY A 457 -21.91 -16.94 16.07
CA GLY A 457 -22.78 -15.77 15.95
C GLY A 457 -22.06 -14.44 15.68
N LYS A 458 -20.73 -14.46 15.46
CA LYS A 458 -19.92 -13.34 14.98
C LYS A 458 -19.49 -13.59 13.54
N GLU A 459 -19.41 -12.52 12.76
CA GLU A 459 -18.85 -12.60 11.41
C GLU A 459 -17.34 -12.82 11.51
N ALA A 460 -16.86 -13.90 10.92
CA ALA A 460 -15.46 -14.32 10.88
C ALA A 460 -14.86 -14.23 9.47
N GLY A 461 -15.66 -13.81 8.48
CA GLY A 461 -15.23 -13.62 7.11
C GLY A 461 -16.37 -13.24 6.19
N LEU A 462 -16.04 -13.02 4.91
CA LEU A 462 -16.98 -12.75 3.84
C LEU A 462 -16.79 -13.77 2.72
N GLN A 463 -17.86 -14.46 2.34
CA GLN A 463 -17.82 -15.52 1.33
C GLN A 463 -18.72 -15.26 0.14
N LYS A 464 -18.28 -15.74 -1.02
CA LYS A 464 -19.04 -15.79 -2.26
C LYS A 464 -19.02 -17.23 -2.79
N ASN A 465 -20.18 -17.72 -3.21
CA ASN A 465 -20.38 -19.12 -3.57
C ASN A 465 -21.22 -19.23 -4.84
N TYR A 466 -20.76 -20.05 -5.79
CA TYR A 466 -21.60 -20.54 -6.88
C TYR A 466 -21.13 -21.91 -7.36
N GLY A 467 -22.07 -22.85 -7.47
CA GLY A 467 -21.77 -24.22 -7.88
C GLY A 467 -20.68 -24.85 -6.98
N PRO A 468 -19.61 -25.43 -7.55
CA PRO A 468 -18.51 -26.05 -6.80
C PRO A 468 -17.47 -25.06 -6.26
N LEU A 469 -17.59 -23.76 -6.55
CA LEU A 469 -16.57 -22.76 -6.21
C LEU A 469 -17.01 -21.85 -5.06
N THR A 470 -16.13 -21.76 -4.06
CA THR A 470 -16.24 -20.85 -2.92
C THR A 470 -15.00 -19.99 -2.83
N PHE A 471 -15.20 -18.67 -2.72
CA PHE A 471 -14.17 -17.76 -2.21
C PHE A 471 -14.53 -17.30 -0.80
N LEU A 472 -13.56 -17.26 0.11
CA LEU A 472 -13.74 -16.78 1.49
C LEU A 472 -12.59 -15.85 1.91
N LYS A 473 -12.89 -14.57 2.09
CA LYS A 473 -12.00 -13.65 2.81
C LYS A 473 -12.17 -13.90 4.32
N VAL A 474 -11.11 -14.29 5.02
CA VAL A 474 -11.14 -14.56 6.47
C VAL A 474 -10.71 -13.30 7.21
N HIS A 475 -11.62 -12.76 8.03
CA HIS A 475 -11.37 -11.54 8.80
C HIS A 475 -10.31 -11.78 9.87
N ASP A 476 -9.56 -10.74 10.21
CA ASP A 476 -8.59 -10.77 11.31
C ASP A 476 -7.51 -11.88 11.18
N ALA A 477 -7.16 -12.29 9.97
CA ALA A 477 -6.10 -13.27 9.69
C ALA A 477 -5.06 -12.74 8.69
N GLY A 478 -3.79 -13.09 8.89
CA GLY A 478 -2.69 -12.90 7.94
C GLY A 478 -2.51 -14.11 7.01
N HIS A 479 -1.26 -14.42 6.67
CA HIS A 479 -0.85 -15.43 5.71
C HIS A 479 -1.22 -16.84 6.17
N MET A 480 -0.87 -17.15 7.42
CA MET A 480 -1.17 -18.42 8.09
C MET A 480 -2.54 -18.31 8.78
N VAL A 481 -3.62 -18.39 8.00
CA VAL A 481 -5.00 -18.24 8.53
C VAL A 481 -5.29 -19.16 9.72
N PRO A 482 -4.90 -20.45 9.74
CA PRO A 482 -5.14 -21.30 10.90
C PRO A 482 -4.32 -20.91 12.13
N MET A 483 -3.21 -20.17 11.99
CA MET A 483 -2.48 -19.59 13.13
C MET A 483 -3.23 -18.42 13.75
N ASP A 484 -3.71 -17.47 12.93
CA ASP A 484 -4.32 -16.22 13.42
C ASP A 484 -5.78 -16.40 13.84
N GLN A 485 -6.54 -17.23 13.10
CA GLN A 485 -7.95 -17.50 13.35
C GLN A 485 -8.25 -19.02 13.43
N PRO A 486 -7.62 -19.74 14.37
CA PRO A 486 -7.64 -21.20 14.42
C PRO A 486 -9.05 -21.80 14.48
N LYS A 487 -9.94 -21.19 15.28
CA LYS A 487 -11.33 -21.62 15.37
C LYS A 487 -12.09 -21.43 14.05
N ALA A 488 -11.94 -20.26 13.42
CA ALA A 488 -12.63 -19.95 12.18
C ALA A 488 -12.13 -20.85 11.04
N ALA A 489 -10.83 -21.11 10.99
CA ALA A 489 -10.21 -22.03 10.03
C ALA A 489 -10.74 -23.46 10.15
N LEU A 490 -10.87 -23.99 11.38
CA LEU A 490 -11.45 -25.31 11.60
C LEU A 490 -12.93 -25.38 11.17
N GLU A 491 -13.74 -24.38 11.54
CA GLU A 491 -15.15 -24.33 11.13
C GLU A 491 -15.32 -24.13 9.61
N MET A 492 -14.42 -23.36 8.98
CA MET A 492 -14.37 -23.16 7.53
C MET A 492 -14.16 -24.51 6.82
N LEU A 493 -13.11 -25.24 7.19
CA LEU A 493 -12.82 -26.55 6.62
C LEU A 493 -14.02 -27.49 6.80
N GLN A 494 -14.55 -27.58 8.02
CA GLN A 494 -15.65 -28.48 8.34
C GLN A 494 -16.90 -28.17 7.50
N LYS A 495 -17.34 -26.91 7.46
CA LYS A 495 -18.55 -26.51 6.72
C LYS A 495 -18.37 -26.66 5.21
N TRP A 496 -17.18 -26.37 4.69
CA TRP A 496 -16.87 -26.55 3.27
C TRP A 496 -16.93 -28.02 2.86
N MET A 497 -16.27 -28.92 3.59
CA MET A 497 -16.29 -30.36 3.31
C MET A 497 -17.73 -30.92 3.39
N GLN A 498 -18.56 -30.39 4.30
CA GLN A 498 -19.97 -30.77 4.44
C GLN A 498 -20.89 -30.14 3.37
N GLY A 499 -20.42 -29.16 2.60
CA GLY A 499 -21.24 -28.43 1.63
C GLY A 499 -22.29 -27.52 2.28
N SER A 500 -22.07 -27.12 3.54
CA SER A 500 -23.01 -26.36 4.36
C SER A 500 -22.70 -24.86 4.43
N LEU A 501 -21.75 -24.36 3.64
CA LEU A 501 -21.59 -22.93 3.42
C LEU A 501 -22.81 -22.42 2.62
N PRO A 502 -23.57 -21.42 3.12
CA PRO A 502 -24.88 -21.10 2.55
C PRO A 502 -24.81 -20.67 1.08
N LEU A 503 -25.64 -21.31 0.24
CA LEU A 503 -25.93 -20.91 -1.13
C LEU A 503 -26.87 -19.70 -1.13
N ALA A 504 -26.59 -18.70 -1.96
CA ALA A 504 -27.41 -17.49 -2.07
C ALA A 504 -28.80 -17.81 -2.64
N ASN A 505 -29.79 -18.07 -1.76
CA ASN A 505 -31.21 -17.93 -2.11
C ASN A 505 -32.09 -17.55 -0.91
N LYS A 506 -32.81 -16.44 -1.10
CA LYS A 506 -33.95 -15.88 -0.33
C LYS A 506 -33.73 -15.56 1.15
N LEU A 507 -33.48 -14.28 1.46
CA LEU A 507 -33.93 -13.65 2.72
C LEU A 507 -34.44 -12.20 2.49
N SER A 508 -35.45 -11.84 3.29
CA SER A 508 -36.49 -10.82 3.08
C SER A 508 -36.15 -9.36 3.44
N PRO A 509 -36.97 -8.36 3.01
CA PRO A 509 -36.62 -6.92 2.97
C PRO A 509 -36.49 -6.14 4.30
N GLN A 510 -36.59 -6.77 5.48
CA GLN A 510 -36.65 -6.03 6.76
C GLN A 510 -35.36 -6.01 7.60
N HIS A 511 -34.24 -6.54 7.09
CA HIS A 511 -32.94 -6.47 7.77
C HIS A 511 -31.82 -5.81 6.94
N ARG A 512 -32.19 -5.01 5.93
CA ARG A 512 -31.25 -4.36 4.98
C ARG A 512 -30.52 -3.10 5.49
N ALA A 513 -30.66 -2.71 6.76
CA ALA A 513 -30.26 -1.36 7.20
C ALA A 513 -29.21 -1.27 8.32
N ALA A 514 -28.52 -2.36 8.72
CA ALA A 514 -27.71 -2.33 9.94
C ALA A 514 -26.31 -2.97 9.88
N ARG A 515 -25.79 -3.43 8.74
CA ARG A 515 -24.50 -4.15 8.70
C ARG A 515 -23.66 -3.84 7.46
N LEU A 516 -23.25 -2.58 7.33
CA LEU A 516 -22.30 -2.12 6.29
C LEU A 516 -21.20 -1.20 6.87
N ILE A 517 -21.07 -1.18 8.21
CA ILE A 517 -20.22 -0.24 8.93
C ILE A 517 -19.60 -1.02 10.10
N ARG A 518 -18.48 -1.71 9.86
CA ARG A 518 -17.51 -2.19 10.88
C ARG A 518 -16.43 -3.05 10.21
N GLY A 519 -15.62 -2.42 9.37
CA GLY A 519 -14.31 -2.90 8.95
C GLY A 519 -13.35 -1.71 8.90
N PHE A 520 -12.10 -1.88 9.32
CA PHE A 520 -10.96 -0.95 9.15
C PHE A 520 -10.82 0.25 10.10
N ASN A 521 -10.41 -0.01 11.34
CA ASN A 521 -9.82 1.03 12.20
C ASN A 521 -8.29 1.03 12.04
N LEU A 522 -7.76 2.02 11.34
CA LEU A 522 -6.44 2.64 11.58
C LEU A 522 -6.54 4.04 10.95
N PHE A 523 -6.73 5.05 11.81
CA PHE A 523 -7.39 6.35 11.55
C PHE A 523 -8.89 6.19 11.18
N PRO A 524 -9.75 7.20 11.42
CA PRO A 524 -11.20 6.99 11.52
C PRO A 524 -11.73 6.23 10.30
N LYS A 525 -12.70 5.35 10.52
CA LYS A 525 -13.05 4.16 9.70
C LYS A 525 -13.47 4.43 8.24
N HIS A 526 -13.47 5.68 7.83
CA HIS A 526 -14.31 6.20 6.77
C HIS A 526 -13.83 7.58 6.27
N ASP A 527 -13.26 7.66 5.06
CA ASP A 527 -13.38 8.86 4.21
C ASP A 527 -14.83 8.87 3.66
N ILE A 528 -15.83 9.07 4.53
CA ILE A 528 -17.21 9.25 4.10
C ILE A 528 -17.38 10.72 3.75
N ASN A 529 -16.87 11.11 2.60
CA ASN A 529 -17.30 12.33 1.95
C ASN A 529 -17.35 12.19 0.43
N ILE A 530 -16.96 11.08 -0.16
CA ILE A 530 -17.31 10.77 -1.55
C ILE A 530 -18.12 9.48 -1.49
N ASN A 531 -19.36 9.51 -1.98
CA ASN A 531 -20.43 8.48 -1.88
C ASN A 531 -21.40 8.57 -0.66
N LEU A 532 -21.75 9.78 -0.22
CA LEU A 532 -22.81 10.02 0.79
C LEU A 532 -24.24 10.01 0.24
N ALA A 533 -24.72 8.85 -0.21
CA ALA A 533 -26.12 8.68 -0.58
C ALA A 533 -27.01 8.49 0.66
N ASN A 534 -27.23 9.53 1.51
CA ASN A 534 -28.39 9.63 2.43
C ASN A 534 -28.49 10.90 3.33
N ASN A 535 -27.91 12.05 2.99
CA ASN A 535 -28.21 13.31 3.72
C ASN A 535 -29.36 14.10 3.06
N SER A 536 -30.58 13.54 3.14
CA SER A 536 -31.81 14.06 2.51
C SER A 536 -32.41 15.33 3.15
N GLY A 537 -31.61 16.10 3.91
CA GLY A 537 -32.11 17.25 4.69
C GLY A 537 -31.70 18.65 4.21
N LEU A 538 -30.78 18.78 3.25
CA LEU A 538 -30.25 20.10 2.83
C LEU A 538 -30.83 20.54 1.46
N PRO A 539 -31.31 21.79 1.33
CA PRO A 539 -31.90 22.31 0.10
C PRO A 539 -31.10 22.01 -1.17
N ALA A 540 -31.80 21.75 -2.27
CA ALA A 540 -31.23 21.46 -3.60
C ALA A 540 -30.71 22.72 -4.35
N ALA A 541 -30.77 23.90 -3.73
CA ALA A 541 -30.40 25.16 -4.38
C ALA A 541 -28.89 25.44 -4.27
N ASN A 542 -28.31 26.13 -5.27
CA ASN A 542 -26.94 26.66 -5.28
C ASN A 542 -26.75 27.84 -4.29
N ASN A 543 -27.22 27.69 -3.06
CA ASN A 543 -27.17 28.68 -2.00
C ASN A 543 -26.41 28.10 -0.80
N ILE A 544 -25.82 28.99 -0.02
CA ILE A 544 -25.25 28.64 1.28
C ILE A 544 -26.37 28.27 2.24
N VAL A 545 -26.16 27.18 2.99
CA VAL A 545 -27.00 26.76 4.10
C VAL A 545 -26.12 26.72 5.34
N GLU A 546 -26.27 27.70 6.21
CA GLU A 546 -25.43 27.87 7.40
C GLU A 546 -26.26 27.98 8.67
N LYS A 547 -25.63 27.68 9.80
CA LYS A 547 -26.19 27.83 11.14
C LYS A 547 -25.23 28.62 12.00
N ARG A 548 -25.80 29.39 12.93
CA ARG A 548 -25.02 30.02 13.98
C ARG A 548 -24.57 28.97 15.00
N LEU A 549 -23.28 28.92 15.30
CA LEU A 549 -22.71 27.94 16.21
C LEU A 549 -23.24 28.10 17.64
N GLN A 550 -23.47 26.98 18.31
CA GLN A 550 -23.86 26.88 19.73
C GLN A 550 -22.89 25.94 20.44
N LEU A 551 -21.63 26.38 20.61
CA LEU A 551 -20.58 25.61 21.28
C LEU A 551 -20.31 26.21 22.68
N THR A 552 -20.03 25.32 23.65
CA THR A 552 -19.64 25.75 25.00
C THR A 552 -18.13 25.97 25.02
N VAL A 553 -17.70 27.18 25.41
CA VAL A 553 -16.29 27.57 25.47
C VAL A 553 -15.95 28.01 26.89
N HIS A 554 -14.81 27.56 27.39
CA HIS A 554 -14.30 27.87 28.72
C HIS A 554 -13.21 28.95 28.67
N GLY A 555 -13.10 29.75 29.75
CA GLY A 555 -12.12 30.82 29.88
C GLY A 555 -12.70 32.23 29.68
N ASN A 556 -11.89 33.26 29.94
CA ASN A 556 -12.29 34.66 29.91
C ASN A 556 -11.48 35.42 28.84
N SER A 557 -12.04 35.61 27.65
CA SER A 557 -11.41 36.34 26.53
C SER A 557 -11.96 37.76 26.32
N GLY A 558 -12.90 38.20 27.15
CA GLY A 558 -13.65 39.45 26.97
C GLY A 558 -14.76 39.41 25.91
N ALA A 559 -14.91 38.30 25.17
CA ALA A 559 -16.00 38.05 24.24
C ALA A 559 -16.62 36.67 24.50
N THR A 560 -17.94 36.53 24.42
CA THR A 560 -18.60 35.21 24.47
C THR A 560 -18.79 34.67 23.05
N VAL A 561 -18.96 33.35 22.90
CA VAL A 561 -19.34 32.71 21.61
C VAL A 561 -20.63 33.33 21.05
N LYS A 562 -21.51 33.84 21.92
CA LYS A 562 -22.74 34.54 21.52
C LYS A 562 -22.50 35.95 20.97
N ASP A 563 -21.35 36.55 21.25
CA ASP A 563 -20.98 37.89 20.76
C ASP A 563 -20.34 37.83 19.36
N LEU A 564 -19.73 36.70 19.01
CA LEU A 564 -19.25 36.42 17.66
C LEU A 564 -20.40 35.91 16.78
N ALA A 565 -20.53 36.42 15.56
CA ALA A 565 -21.29 35.69 14.55
C ALA A 565 -20.37 34.58 14.03
N GLN A 566 -20.62 33.38 14.50
CA GLN A 566 -19.91 32.19 14.05
C GLN A 566 -20.87 31.36 13.25
N HIS A 567 -20.57 31.17 11.97
CA HIS A 567 -21.37 30.34 11.09
C HIS A 567 -20.59 29.11 10.70
N ALA A 568 -21.26 27.98 10.62
CA ALA A 568 -20.79 26.83 9.88
C ALA A 568 -21.88 26.38 8.92
N GLY A 569 -21.49 25.93 7.73
CA GLY A 569 -22.46 25.64 6.70
C GLY A 569 -21.89 24.94 5.49
N TYR A 570 -22.81 24.59 4.60
CA TYR A 570 -22.51 23.98 3.31
C TYR A 570 -22.86 24.92 2.17
N PHE A 571 -22.02 24.91 1.15
CA PHE A 571 -22.32 25.43 -0.17
C PHE A 571 -22.39 24.28 -1.18
N ARG A 572 -23.50 24.14 -1.90
CA ARG A 572 -23.59 23.20 -3.02
C ARG A 572 -22.89 23.78 -4.23
N LEU A 573 -21.84 23.11 -4.70
CA LEU A 573 -21.08 23.55 -5.86
C LEU A 573 -21.93 23.51 -7.14
N PRO A 574 -21.81 24.52 -8.02
CA PRO A 574 -22.45 24.47 -9.33
C PRO A 574 -21.65 23.56 -10.27
N ASN A 575 -22.34 22.97 -11.26
CA ASN A 575 -21.74 22.09 -12.28
C ASN A 575 -21.07 20.83 -11.72
N THR A 576 -21.50 20.39 -10.54
CA THR A 576 -21.17 19.11 -9.92
C THR A 576 -22.44 18.28 -9.79
N LYS A 577 -22.33 16.96 -9.65
CA LYS A 577 -23.48 16.08 -9.43
C LYS A 577 -24.13 16.39 -8.11
N ASP A 578 -23.34 16.45 -7.05
CA ASP A 578 -23.84 16.81 -5.73
C ASP A 578 -22.83 17.35 -4.72
N ALA A 579 -21.60 17.66 -5.15
CA ALA A 579 -20.57 18.21 -4.28
C ALA A 579 -21.04 19.40 -3.41
N ARG A 580 -20.63 19.38 -2.15
CA ARG A 580 -20.87 20.38 -1.13
C ARG A 580 -19.59 20.72 -0.39
N MET A 581 -19.24 22.00 -0.37
CA MET A 581 -18.12 22.52 0.42
C MET A 581 -18.61 22.96 1.80
N PHE A 582 -17.97 22.43 2.84
CA PHE A 582 -18.14 22.86 4.22
C PHE A 582 -17.20 24.02 4.54
N TYR A 583 -17.64 24.92 5.41
CA TYR A 583 -16.81 26.00 5.91
C TYR A 583 -17.21 26.41 7.32
N PHE A 584 -16.24 26.99 8.02
CA PHE A 584 -16.46 27.83 9.18
C PHE A 584 -16.21 29.31 8.85
N PHE A 585 -16.99 30.20 9.45
CA PHE A 585 -16.79 31.64 9.39
C PHE A 585 -16.85 32.26 10.78
N PHE A 586 -15.86 33.10 11.09
CA PHE A 586 -15.73 33.82 12.35
C PHE A 586 -15.54 35.31 12.08
N GLU A 587 -16.43 36.13 12.62
CA GLU A 587 -16.21 37.59 12.64
C GLU A 587 -15.02 37.98 13.52
N SER A 588 -14.40 39.12 13.21
CA SER A 588 -13.30 39.67 14.01
C SER A 588 -13.73 39.93 15.46
N ARG A 589 -12.91 39.48 16.41
CA ARG A 589 -13.04 39.74 17.86
C ARG A 589 -12.84 41.21 18.22
N GLN A 590 -12.09 41.95 17.40
CA GLN A 590 -11.77 43.36 17.69
C GLN A 590 -12.70 44.31 16.95
N ASN A 591 -12.87 44.12 15.64
CA ASN A 591 -13.63 45.03 14.81
C ASN A 591 -14.22 44.31 13.60
N LYS A 592 -15.55 44.19 13.55
CA LYS A 592 -16.28 43.59 12.42
C LYS A 592 -15.97 44.23 11.06
N SER A 593 -15.44 45.46 11.05
CA SER A 593 -15.01 46.15 9.83
C SER A 593 -13.65 45.72 9.29
N ASP A 594 -12.93 44.85 10.00
CA ASP A 594 -11.64 44.30 9.59
C ASP A 594 -11.73 43.54 8.24
N PRO A 595 -10.59 43.30 7.57
CA PRO A 595 -10.56 42.53 6.33
C PRO A 595 -11.13 41.12 6.47
N VAL A 596 -11.53 40.53 5.35
CA VAL A 596 -11.89 39.11 5.26
C VAL A 596 -10.66 38.34 4.85
N VAL A 597 -10.34 37.28 5.58
CA VAL A 597 -9.20 36.40 5.34
C VAL A 597 -9.74 34.98 5.20
N ILE A 598 -9.44 34.31 4.09
CA ILE A 598 -9.67 32.88 3.95
C ILE A 598 -8.38 32.13 4.31
N TRP A 599 -8.51 31.03 5.05
CA TRP A 599 -7.45 30.08 5.33
C TRP A 599 -7.65 28.79 4.54
N LEU A 600 -6.59 28.33 3.88
CA LEU A 600 -6.53 27.09 3.13
C LEU A 600 -5.44 26.19 3.70
N THR A 601 -5.83 25.10 4.35
CA THR A 601 -4.87 24.04 4.73
C THR A 601 -4.43 23.26 3.49
N GLY A 602 -3.20 22.76 3.51
CA GLY A 602 -2.62 21.97 2.42
C GLY A 602 -3.03 20.50 2.44
N GLY A 603 -2.03 19.61 2.51
CA GLY A 603 -2.19 18.16 2.38
C GLY A 603 -1.55 17.64 1.08
N PRO A 604 -2.22 17.68 -0.08
CA PRO A 604 -3.60 18.11 -0.32
C PRO A 604 -4.62 17.21 0.37
N GLY A 605 -5.81 17.73 0.67
CA GLY A 605 -6.87 16.96 1.32
C GLY A 605 -7.00 17.16 2.83
N CYS A 606 -6.19 18.03 3.44
CA CYS A 606 -6.27 18.33 4.87
C CYS A 606 -7.27 19.44 5.18
N SER A 607 -8.03 19.24 6.26
CA SER A 607 -9.14 20.11 6.66
C SER A 607 -8.67 21.48 7.18
N GLY A 608 -9.48 22.51 6.95
CA GLY A 608 -9.29 23.85 7.53
C GLY A 608 -9.31 23.82 9.06
N GLU A 609 -9.96 22.82 9.63
CA GLU A 609 -10.22 22.65 11.04
C GLU A 609 -8.94 22.32 11.83
N LEU A 610 -7.91 21.80 11.17
CA LEU A 610 -6.60 21.62 11.78
C LEU A 610 -6.03 22.97 12.21
N ALA A 611 -5.96 23.93 11.29
CA ALA A 611 -5.50 25.28 11.60
C ALA A 611 -6.44 26.02 12.55
N LEU A 612 -7.74 25.77 12.42
CA LEU A 612 -8.76 26.35 13.29
C LEU A 612 -8.51 26.04 14.78
N PHE A 613 -8.14 24.79 15.11
CA PHE A 613 -8.05 24.34 16.51
C PHE A 613 -6.63 24.17 17.03
N SER A 614 -5.63 24.05 16.14
CA SER A 614 -4.23 23.85 16.53
C SER A 614 -3.32 25.04 16.25
N GLU A 615 -3.75 25.99 15.42
CA GLU A 615 -2.86 27.03 14.90
C GLU A 615 -3.40 28.44 15.16
N ASN A 616 -4.16 28.98 14.21
CA ASN A 616 -4.50 30.40 14.13
C ASN A 616 -5.98 30.71 14.33
N GLY A 617 -6.81 29.70 14.56
CA GLY A 617 -8.22 29.94 14.83
C GLY A 617 -8.49 30.50 16.23
N PRO A 618 -9.76 30.85 16.50
CA PRO A 618 -10.18 31.48 17.74
C PRO A 618 -10.05 30.57 18.97
N PHE A 619 -9.86 29.26 18.78
CA PHE A 619 -9.99 28.26 19.83
C PHE A 619 -8.85 27.23 19.83
N HIS A 620 -8.61 26.63 21.00
CA HIS A 620 -7.89 25.37 21.14
C HIS A 620 -8.79 24.30 21.74
N ILE A 621 -8.50 23.05 21.40
CA ILE A 621 -9.13 21.88 22.03
C ILE A 621 -8.22 21.37 23.13
N THR A 622 -8.74 21.28 24.35
CA THR A 622 -8.04 20.72 25.50
C THR A 622 -8.10 19.18 25.49
N PRO A 623 -7.23 18.48 26.25
CA PRO A 623 -7.26 17.01 26.33
C PRO A 623 -8.58 16.40 26.84
N ASN A 624 -9.41 17.17 27.56
CA ASN A 624 -10.77 16.77 27.96
C ASN A 624 -11.83 17.14 26.91
N LEU A 625 -11.42 17.36 25.66
CA LEU A 625 -12.28 17.66 24.51
C LEU A 625 -13.20 18.86 24.74
N SER A 626 -12.66 19.93 25.33
CA SER A 626 -13.36 21.18 25.59
C SER A 626 -12.69 22.32 24.81
N LEU A 627 -13.47 23.34 24.46
CA LEU A 627 -12.93 24.52 23.78
C LEU A 627 -12.46 25.56 24.77
N VAL A 628 -11.27 26.09 24.54
CA VAL A 628 -10.72 27.27 25.21
C VAL A 628 -10.30 28.31 24.18
N TRP A 629 -10.26 29.58 24.58
CA TRP A 629 -9.85 30.65 23.68
C TRP A 629 -8.37 30.58 23.33
N ASN A 630 -8.07 30.82 22.05
CA ASN A 630 -6.72 31.11 21.58
C ASN A 630 -6.43 32.62 21.76
N ASP A 631 -5.45 32.94 22.59
CA ASP A 631 -5.01 34.32 22.84
C ASP A 631 -4.29 34.95 21.64
N PHE A 632 -3.91 34.18 20.65
CA PHE A 632 -3.21 34.64 19.46
C PHE A 632 -3.94 34.29 18.16
N GLY A 633 -5.23 33.93 18.24
CA GLY A 633 -6.06 33.68 17.07
C GLY A 633 -6.12 34.89 16.12
N TRP A 634 -6.08 34.60 14.82
CA TRP A 634 -6.06 35.57 13.71
C TRP A 634 -7.38 36.34 13.56
N ASP A 635 -8.45 35.86 14.20
CA ASP A 635 -9.73 36.55 14.33
C ASP A 635 -9.61 37.84 15.18
N LYS A 636 -8.48 38.07 15.86
CA LYS A 636 -8.19 39.38 16.48
C LYS A 636 -7.90 40.48 15.45
N ALA A 637 -7.68 40.14 14.18
CA ALA A 637 -7.27 41.09 13.15
C ALA A 637 -8.08 40.99 11.84
N SER A 638 -8.99 40.03 11.76
CA SER A 638 -9.70 39.69 10.52
C SER A 638 -11.00 38.94 10.78
N ASN A 639 -11.90 39.00 9.81
CA ASN A 639 -13.02 38.07 9.69
C ASN A 639 -12.50 36.82 8.95
N LEU A 640 -12.49 35.65 9.61
CA LEU A 640 -11.83 34.44 9.13
C LEU A 640 -12.80 33.45 8.51
N ILE A 641 -12.44 32.93 7.35
CA ILE A 641 -13.12 31.80 6.70
C ILE A 641 -12.13 30.61 6.68
N TYR A 642 -12.56 29.46 7.21
CA TYR A 642 -11.87 28.18 7.02
C TYR A 642 -12.72 27.33 6.09
N VAL A 643 -12.14 26.79 5.04
CA VAL A 643 -12.88 26.01 4.05
C VAL A 643 -12.23 24.65 3.89
N ASP A 644 -13.05 23.61 3.99
CA ASP A 644 -12.66 22.27 3.62
C ASP A 644 -12.68 22.13 2.10
N GLN A 645 -11.50 21.95 1.52
CA GLN A 645 -11.34 21.90 0.08
C GLN A 645 -10.14 21.02 -0.28
N PRO A 646 -10.14 20.37 -1.45
CA PRO A 646 -11.27 20.18 -2.38
C PRO A 646 -12.41 19.30 -1.82
N THR A 647 -13.41 18.98 -2.65
CA THR A 647 -14.47 18.04 -2.27
C THR A 647 -13.89 16.70 -1.84
N GLY A 648 -14.28 16.19 -0.67
CA GLY A 648 -13.71 15.00 -0.02
C GLY A 648 -12.95 15.35 1.27
N THR A 649 -12.44 16.57 1.40
CA THR A 649 -11.70 17.06 2.58
C THR A 649 -12.62 17.32 3.79
N GLY A 650 -12.23 16.87 4.99
CA GLY A 650 -12.87 17.24 6.26
C GLY A 650 -14.36 16.89 6.35
N PHE A 651 -15.25 17.87 6.23
CA PHE A 651 -16.71 17.71 6.14
C PHE A 651 -17.27 17.99 4.73
N SER A 652 -16.45 18.44 3.77
CA SER A 652 -16.83 18.68 2.37
C SER A 652 -17.00 17.38 1.61
N TYR A 653 -18.11 17.21 0.87
CA TYR A 653 -18.49 15.91 0.32
C TYR A 653 -19.22 15.93 -1.02
N SER A 654 -19.19 14.82 -1.76
CA SER A 654 -20.01 14.48 -2.92
C SER A 654 -20.50 13.02 -2.80
N SER A 655 -21.46 12.59 -3.62
CA SER A 655 -21.80 11.19 -3.84
C SER A 655 -21.33 10.66 -5.19
N SER A 656 -20.49 11.42 -5.89
CA SER A 656 -20.09 11.13 -7.27
C SER A 656 -18.60 11.32 -7.47
N GLU A 657 -17.97 10.32 -8.07
CA GLU A 657 -16.55 10.39 -8.49
C GLU A 657 -16.33 11.47 -9.56
N ASP A 658 -17.33 11.78 -10.39
CA ASP A 658 -17.27 12.91 -11.36
C ASP A 658 -16.96 14.28 -10.72
N ASP A 659 -17.16 14.42 -9.40
CA ASP A 659 -16.93 15.67 -8.68
C ASP A 659 -15.52 15.78 -8.05
N VAL A 660 -14.70 14.74 -8.16
CA VAL A 660 -13.31 14.70 -7.69
C VAL A 660 -12.47 15.72 -8.46
N ARG A 661 -11.53 16.37 -7.78
CA ARG A 661 -10.60 17.33 -8.37
C ARG A 661 -9.19 16.77 -8.39
N HIS A 662 -8.53 16.92 -9.53
CA HIS A 662 -7.18 16.38 -9.75
C HIS A 662 -6.09 17.45 -9.88
N ASP A 663 -6.46 18.74 -9.79
CA ASP A 663 -5.50 19.84 -9.77
C ASP A 663 -6.03 21.11 -9.10
N SER A 664 -5.11 21.95 -8.66
CA SER A 664 -5.42 23.20 -7.96
C SER A 664 -6.15 24.21 -8.86
N THR A 665 -6.08 24.06 -10.19
CA THR A 665 -6.86 24.89 -11.12
C THR A 665 -8.34 24.56 -11.02
N ALA A 666 -8.72 23.28 -11.04
CA ALA A 666 -10.10 22.85 -10.85
C ALA A 666 -10.62 23.26 -9.46
N SER A 667 -9.84 23.03 -8.41
CA SER A 667 -10.16 23.43 -7.04
C SER A 667 -10.33 24.96 -6.89
N SER A 668 -9.55 25.76 -7.61
CA SER A 668 -9.69 27.22 -7.61
C SER A 668 -11.02 27.70 -8.18
N ASN A 669 -11.61 26.97 -9.14
CA ASN A 669 -12.93 27.29 -9.68
C ASN A 669 -14.03 27.05 -8.64
N ASP A 670 -13.93 25.96 -7.89
CA ASP A 670 -14.86 25.63 -6.80
C ASP A 670 -14.79 26.66 -5.67
N LEU A 671 -13.58 27.00 -5.25
CA LEU A 671 -13.34 28.05 -4.25
C LEU A 671 -13.86 29.42 -4.73
N TYR A 672 -13.68 29.77 -6.01
CA TYR A 672 -14.24 31.00 -6.57
C TYR A 672 -15.78 30.99 -6.51
N ASN A 673 -16.41 29.88 -6.89
CA ASN A 673 -17.88 29.73 -6.82
C ASN A 673 -18.39 29.83 -5.38
N PHE A 674 -17.69 29.22 -4.43
CA PHE A 674 -17.97 29.36 -3.01
C PHE A 674 -17.87 30.82 -2.57
N LEU A 675 -16.80 31.54 -2.90
CA LEU A 675 -16.64 32.95 -2.52
C LEU A 675 -17.73 33.84 -3.14
N GLN A 676 -18.14 33.57 -4.37
CA GLN A 676 -19.26 34.26 -5.02
C GLN A 676 -20.57 34.06 -4.23
N ALA A 677 -20.82 32.83 -3.78
CA ALA A 677 -21.98 32.53 -2.94
C ALA A 677 -21.87 33.15 -1.54
N PHE A 678 -20.68 33.10 -0.92
CA PHE A 678 -20.39 33.67 0.39
C PHE A 678 -20.65 35.18 0.41
N PHE A 679 -20.08 35.95 -0.51
CA PHE A 679 -20.31 37.40 -0.58
C PHE A 679 -21.70 37.79 -1.07
N LYS A 680 -22.47 36.84 -1.62
CA LYS A 680 -23.90 37.02 -1.88
C LYS A 680 -24.74 36.83 -0.62
N GLN A 681 -24.40 35.83 0.18
CA GLN A 681 -25.07 35.53 1.45
C GLN A 681 -24.76 36.58 2.52
N HIS A 682 -23.50 37.05 2.57
CA HIS A 682 -23.00 38.05 3.52
C HIS A 682 -22.55 39.33 2.82
N PRO A 683 -23.48 40.12 2.26
CA PRO A 683 -23.17 41.30 1.46
C PRO A 683 -22.40 42.39 2.22
N GLU A 684 -22.49 42.43 3.55
CA GLU A 684 -21.76 43.35 4.44
C GLU A 684 -20.24 43.16 4.40
N PHE A 685 -19.77 41.98 4.00
CA PHE A 685 -18.36 41.67 3.83
C PHE A 685 -17.88 41.81 2.37
N ALA A 686 -18.80 41.90 1.40
CA ALA A 686 -18.47 41.88 -0.03
C ALA A 686 -17.59 43.05 -0.50
N SER A 687 -17.68 44.21 0.16
CA SER A 687 -16.84 45.38 -0.15
C SER A 687 -15.55 45.45 0.65
N ARG A 688 -15.31 44.50 1.58
CA ARG A 688 -14.13 44.50 2.45
C ARG A 688 -12.90 44.09 1.66
N ASP A 689 -11.74 44.46 2.17
CA ASP A 689 -10.48 43.92 1.66
C ASP A 689 -10.46 42.41 1.89
N PHE A 690 -10.13 41.67 0.84
CA PHE A 690 -10.08 40.20 0.88
C PHE A 690 -8.64 39.72 0.71
N TYR A 691 -8.25 38.76 1.54
CA TYR A 691 -6.93 38.13 1.52
C TYR A 691 -7.05 36.62 1.54
N ILE A 692 -6.15 35.96 0.81
CA ILE A 692 -6.04 34.49 0.78
C ILE A 692 -4.82 34.09 1.58
N THR A 693 -4.97 33.18 2.52
CA THR A 693 -3.87 32.68 3.36
C THR A 693 -3.95 31.16 3.46
N GLY A 694 -2.87 30.53 3.85
CA GLY A 694 -2.79 29.08 3.95
C GLY A 694 -1.35 28.62 3.91
N GLU A 695 -1.17 27.31 3.92
CA GLU A 695 0.16 26.72 4.05
C GLU A 695 0.35 25.39 3.34
N SER A 696 1.60 24.95 3.26
CA SER A 696 1.97 23.65 2.69
C SER A 696 1.55 23.56 1.21
N TYR A 697 0.76 22.55 0.85
CA TYR A 697 0.17 22.44 -0.49
C TYR A 697 -0.70 23.64 -0.91
N ALA A 698 -1.13 24.49 0.02
CA ALA A 698 -1.76 25.75 -0.34
C ALA A 698 -0.84 26.70 -1.12
N GLY A 699 0.48 26.45 -1.17
CA GLY A 699 1.35 27.09 -2.16
C GLY A 699 0.95 26.83 -3.62
N HIS A 700 0.17 25.78 -3.89
CA HIS A 700 -0.50 25.56 -5.19
C HIS A 700 -1.88 26.24 -5.24
N TYR A 701 -2.72 26.03 -4.21
CA TYR A 701 -4.08 26.56 -4.16
C TYR A 701 -4.15 28.09 -4.22
N ILE A 702 -3.24 28.77 -3.53
CA ILE A 702 -3.29 30.21 -3.33
C ILE A 702 -3.01 30.98 -4.63
N PRO A 703 -1.92 30.72 -5.38
CA PRO A 703 -1.73 31.33 -6.69
C PRO A 703 -2.87 31.03 -7.66
N ALA A 704 -3.38 29.79 -7.67
CA ALA A 704 -4.50 29.37 -8.51
C ALA A 704 -5.78 30.17 -8.21
N LEU A 705 -6.17 30.28 -6.94
CA LEU A 705 -7.36 31.03 -6.51
C LEU A 705 -7.20 32.54 -6.74
N ALA A 706 -6.04 33.11 -6.41
CA ALA A 706 -5.77 34.53 -6.63
C ALA A 706 -5.91 34.90 -8.12
N THR A 707 -5.34 34.08 -8.99
CA THR A 707 -5.45 34.22 -10.45
C THR A 707 -6.88 34.08 -10.92
N ARG A 708 -7.61 33.07 -10.43
CA ARG A 708 -9.00 32.82 -10.80
C ARG A 708 -9.93 33.98 -10.39
N ILE A 709 -9.72 34.56 -9.21
CA ILE A 709 -10.46 35.75 -8.74
C ILE A 709 -10.16 36.94 -9.65
N GLN A 710 -8.88 37.18 -9.98
CA GLN A 710 -8.50 38.29 -10.86
C GLN A 710 -9.13 38.16 -12.25
N GLN A 711 -9.13 36.95 -12.81
CA GLN A 711 -9.81 36.66 -14.07
C GLN A 711 -11.32 36.93 -13.96
N GLY A 712 -11.99 36.40 -12.93
CA GLY A 712 -13.42 36.60 -12.72
C GLY A 712 -13.81 38.07 -12.54
N ASN A 713 -12.98 38.85 -11.84
CA ASN A 713 -13.13 40.30 -11.68
C ASN A 713 -12.98 41.04 -13.02
N LYS A 714 -11.95 40.70 -13.80
CA LYS A 714 -11.69 41.31 -15.12
C LYS A 714 -12.81 41.00 -16.12
N ASN A 715 -13.29 39.76 -16.10
CA ASN A 715 -14.34 39.26 -16.98
C ASN A 715 -15.76 39.60 -16.51
N LYS A 716 -15.90 40.14 -15.29
CA LYS A 716 -17.18 40.47 -14.65
C LYS A 716 -18.12 39.26 -14.53
N GLU A 717 -17.56 38.10 -14.18
CA GLU A 717 -18.30 36.83 -14.07
C GLU A 717 -19.26 36.79 -12.86
N GLY A 718 -19.05 37.63 -11.86
CA GLY A 718 -19.87 37.70 -10.66
C GLY A 718 -19.65 38.98 -9.86
N LYS A 719 -19.93 38.93 -8.55
CA LYS A 719 -19.57 40.01 -7.62
C LYS A 719 -18.06 40.23 -7.66
N PHE A 720 -17.67 41.51 -7.74
CA PHE A 720 -16.27 41.89 -7.65
C PHE A 720 -15.74 41.55 -6.26
N ILE A 721 -14.68 40.73 -6.19
CA ILE A 721 -13.99 40.39 -4.95
C ILE A 721 -12.77 41.31 -4.83
N ASN A 722 -12.72 42.12 -3.78
CA ASN A 722 -11.65 43.10 -3.56
C ASN A 722 -10.37 42.44 -3.00
N LEU A 723 -9.75 41.55 -3.79
CA LEU A 723 -8.51 40.85 -3.47
C LEU A 723 -7.35 41.85 -3.34
N LYS A 724 -6.78 41.96 -2.13
CA LYS A 724 -5.66 42.86 -1.81
C LYS A 724 -4.31 42.17 -1.69
N GLY A 725 -4.31 40.90 -1.37
CA GLY A 725 -3.07 40.14 -1.24
C GLY A 725 -3.30 38.67 -0.90
N PHE A 726 -2.22 37.91 -0.92
CA PHE A 726 -2.19 36.54 -0.47
C PHE A 726 -0.92 36.23 0.33
N ALA A 727 -1.01 35.30 1.27
CA ALA A 727 0.12 34.84 2.05
C ALA A 727 0.26 33.31 1.98
N ILE A 728 1.47 32.82 1.69
CA ILE A 728 1.79 31.40 1.60
C ILE A 728 2.76 31.07 2.74
N GLY A 729 2.29 30.29 3.71
CA GLY A 729 3.09 29.76 4.81
C GLY A 729 3.74 28.45 4.41
N ASN A 730 5.06 28.30 4.59
CA ASN A 730 5.73 27.00 4.45
C ASN A 730 5.25 26.22 3.21
N GLY A 731 5.17 26.91 2.07
CA GLY A 731 4.40 26.42 0.92
C GLY A 731 5.25 25.62 -0.05
N LEU A 732 4.62 24.64 -0.71
CA LEU A 732 5.13 24.07 -1.96
C LEU A 732 4.53 24.89 -3.10
N THR A 733 5.34 25.64 -3.85
CA THR A 733 4.90 26.57 -4.91
C THR A 733 5.66 26.36 -6.22
N GLU A 734 6.97 26.17 -6.11
CA GLU A 734 7.83 25.80 -7.25
C GLU A 734 8.66 24.55 -6.89
N PRO A 735 8.07 23.35 -7.07
CA PRO A 735 8.67 22.09 -6.65
C PRO A 735 10.07 21.87 -7.20
N GLY A 736 10.32 22.21 -8.47
CA GLY A 736 11.62 21.99 -9.10
C GLY A 736 12.79 22.66 -8.39
N ILE A 737 12.59 23.87 -7.83
CA ILE A 737 13.61 24.59 -7.06
C ILE A 737 13.63 24.11 -5.60
N GLN A 738 12.46 23.81 -5.03
CA GLN A 738 12.34 23.43 -3.62
C GLN A 738 12.93 22.03 -3.34
N TYR A 739 12.75 21.06 -4.23
CA TYR A 739 13.35 19.73 -4.06
C TYR A 739 14.89 19.77 -4.12
N GLN A 740 15.47 20.69 -4.91
CA GLN A 740 16.92 20.89 -4.94
C GLN A 740 17.48 21.41 -3.61
N SER A 741 16.66 22.02 -2.76
CA SER A 741 17.14 22.53 -1.47
C SER A 741 17.10 21.50 -0.34
N TYR A 742 16.51 20.32 -0.56
CA TYR A 742 16.47 19.29 0.49
C TYR A 742 17.87 18.85 0.95
N PRO A 743 18.83 18.51 0.07
CA PRO A 743 20.16 18.11 0.52
C PRO A 743 20.90 19.26 1.21
N ASP A 744 20.74 20.49 0.70
CA ASP A 744 21.36 21.69 1.29
C ASP A 744 20.86 21.94 2.72
N TYR A 745 19.54 21.90 2.90
CA TYR A 745 18.94 22.07 4.21
C TYR A 745 19.32 20.92 5.14
N ALA A 746 19.24 19.67 4.67
CA ALA A 746 19.57 18.50 5.45
C ALA A 746 21.03 18.52 5.93
N LEU A 747 21.96 18.98 5.09
CA LEU A 747 23.36 19.14 5.47
C LEU A 747 23.55 20.24 6.52
N ASP A 748 22.89 21.40 6.36
CA ASP A 748 22.96 22.52 7.32
C ASP A 748 22.32 22.15 8.67
N ALA A 749 21.19 21.43 8.63
CA ALA A 749 20.49 20.88 9.79
C ALA A 749 21.20 19.65 10.39
N LYS A 750 22.29 19.16 9.78
CA LYS A 750 23.08 17.99 10.21
C LYS A 750 22.29 16.69 10.24
N LEU A 751 21.29 16.56 9.37
CA LEU A 751 20.53 15.33 9.16
C LEU A 751 21.30 14.32 8.30
N ILE A 752 22.21 14.80 7.45
CA ILE A 752 23.03 13.97 6.56
C ILE A 752 24.50 14.40 6.60
N THR A 753 25.40 13.49 6.19
CA THR A 753 26.82 13.82 6.05
C THR A 753 27.14 14.46 4.70
N LYS A 754 28.35 15.00 4.55
CA LYS A 754 28.82 15.52 3.26
C LYS A 754 28.88 14.41 2.18
N SER A 755 29.18 13.17 2.57
CA SER A 755 29.20 12.04 1.64
C SER A 755 27.81 11.74 1.10
N ASP A 756 26.80 11.76 1.96
CA ASP A 756 25.40 11.51 1.59
C ASP A 756 24.89 12.63 0.68
N TYR A 757 25.19 13.89 1.03
CA TYR A 757 24.92 15.04 0.16
C TYR A 757 25.52 14.82 -1.23
N ASP A 758 26.79 14.39 -1.31
CA ASP A 758 27.48 14.25 -2.60
C ASP A 758 26.88 13.11 -3.44
N SER A 759 26.32 12.06 -2.82
CA SER A 759 25.62 10.99 -3.52
C SER A 759 24.28 11.41 -4.13
N LEU A 760 23.63 12.44 -3.59
CA LEU A 760 22.33 12.92 -4.08
C LEU A 760 22.44 13.83 -5.32
N ASN A 761 23.65 14.25 -5.70
CA ASN A 761 23.86 15.23 -6.77
C ASN A 761 23.25 14.81 -8.12
N GLU A 762 23.34 13.52 -8.47
CA GLU A 762 22.79 13.00 -9.73
C GLU A 762 21.27 13.04 -9.72
N THR A 763 20.63 12.49 -8.67
CA THR A 763 19.18 12.50 -8.47
C THR A 763 18.61 13.93 -8.44
N VAL A 764 19.30 14.87 -7.80
CA VAL A 764 18.93 16.30 -7.78
C VAL A 764 18.93 16.90 -9.20
N ALA A 765 19.94 16.58 -10.01
CA ALA A 765 20.02 17.06 -11.38
C ALA A 765 18.93 16.45 -12.29
N GLU A 766 18.57 15.19 -12.05
CA GLU A 766 17.48 14.52 -12.75
C GLU A 766 16.11 15.07 -12.36
N CYS A 767 15.87 15.27 -11.05
CA CYS A 767 14.66 15.90 -10.52
C CYS A 767 14.43 17.29 -11.14
N LEU A 768 15.48 18.12 -11.26
CA LEU A 768 15.36 19.42 -11.91
C LEU A 768 14.93 19.30 -13.38
N LYS A 769 15.51 18.38 -14.15
CA LYS A 769 15.12 18.17 -15.55
C LYS A 769 13.69 17.65 -15.68
N ALA A 770 13.32 16.73 -14.80
CA ALA A 770 11.99 16.13 -14.80
C ALA A 770 10.92 17.15 -14.43
N SER A 771 11.14 17.95 -13.39
CA SER A 771 10.22 19.02 -12.97
C SER A 771 10.00 20.08 -14.05
N GLN A 772 11.04 20.47 -14.79
CA GLN A 772 10.90 21.38 -15.96
C GLN A 772 10.02 20.81 -17.08
N SER A 773 9.89 19.48 -17.14
CA SER A 773 9.08 18.78 -18.14
C SER A 773 7.64 18.54 -17.66
N CYS A 774 7.33 18.74 -16.38
CA CYS A 774 5.98 18.55 -15.83
C CYS A 774 4.97 19.46 -16.54
N GLY A 775 3.89 18.85 -17.06
CA GLY A 775 2.80 19.54 -17.75
C GLY A 775 3.06 19.84 -19.23
N THR A 776 4.25 19.57 -19.76
CA THR A 776 4.60 19.86 -21.16
C THR A 776 4.10 18.82 -22.18
N ASN A 777 3.94 17.55 -21.76
CA ASN A 777 3.49 16.43 -22.60
C ASN A 777 2.40 15.59 -21.91
N GLY A 778 1.41 16.27 -21.31
CA GLY A 778 0.35 15.62 -20.53
C GLY A 778 0.75 15.38 -19.06
N GLN A 779 -0.06 14.58 -18.36
CA GLN A 779 0.06 14.37 -16.91
C GLN A 779 1.24 13.48 -16.50
N SER A 780 1.67 12.55 -17.37
CA SER A 780 2.72 11.56 -17.06
C SER A 780 4.09 12.17 -16.78
N THR A 781 4.41 13.35 -17.33
CA THR A 781 5.67 14.03 -17.04
C THR A 781 5.71 14.59 -15.62
N CYS A 782 4.56 14.92 -15.02
CA CYS A 782 4.48 15.32 -13.62
C CYS A 782 4.60 14.12 -12.68
N THR A 783 3.99 12.98 -13.02
CA THR A 783 4.18 11.73 -12.28
C THR A 783 5.65 11.29 -12.27
N ASN A 784 6.31 11.33 -13.43
CA ASN A 784 7.74 11.01 -13.52
C ASN A 784 8.61 12.01 -12.73
N ALA A 785 8.27 13.31 -12.79
CA ALA A 785 8.96 14.31 -11.98
C ALA A 785 8.80 14.04 -10.49
N LEU A 786 7.60 13.62 -10.04
CA LEU A 786 7.33 13.35 -8.65
C LEU A 786 8.17 12.17 -8.17
N GLN A 787 8.12 11.06 -8.92
CA GLN A 787 8.85 9.84 -8.61
C GLN A 787 10.36 10.09 -8.43
N ILE A 788 10.99 10.80 -9.37
CA ILE A 788 12.43 11.09 -9.32
C ILE A 788 12.75 12.05 -8.16
N CYS A 789 11.93 13.09 -7.99
CA CYS A 789 12.18 14.12 -6.98
C CYS A 789 11.98 13.58 -5.56
N GLU A 790 11.00 12.72 -5.32
CA GLU A 790 10.73 12.12 -4.01
C GLU A 790 11.85 11.20 -3.50
N GLU A 791 12.65 10.59 -4.38
CA GLU A 791 13.84 9.83 -3.98
C GLU A 791 14.78 10.68 -3.09
N ILE A 792 14.93 11.97 -3.40
CA ILE A 792 15.77 12.89 -2.62
C ILE A 792 15.26 13.00 -1.18
N PHE A 793 13.94 13.17 -1.01
CA PHE A 793 13.32 13.28 0.31
C PHE A 793 13.42 11.95 1.07
N ASN A 794 13.09 10.85 0.40
CA ASN A 794 13.07 9.50 0.98
C ASN A 794 14.45 9.05 1.46
N ASP A 795 15.49 9.29 0.66
CA ASP A 795 16.87 8.94 1.02
C ASP A 795 17.34 9.75 2.25
N ILE A 796 17.03 11.04 2.31
CA ILE A 796 17.38 11.87 3.46
C ILE A 796 16.64 11.42 4.72
N MET A 797 15.34 11.14 4.62
CA MET A 797 14.55 10.67 5.77
C MET A 797 14.94 9.28 6.24
N PHE A 798 15.34 8.40 5.33
CA PHE A 798 15.89 7.09 5.66
C PHE A 798 17.20 7.20 6.46
N ILE A 799 18.08 8.15 6.10
CA ILE A 799 19.34 8.40 6.82
C ILE A 799 19.09 9.08 8.18
N ALA A 800 18.17 10.04 8.22
CA ALA A 800 17.91 10.84 9.41
C ALA A 800 17.19 10.08 10.52
N ASP A 801 16.45 9.01 10.18
CA ASP A 801 15.74 8.06 11.06
C ASP A 801 14.88 8.70 12.18
N GLY A 802 13.56 8.68 12.02
CA GLY A 802 12.60 9.10 13.05
C GLY A 802 12.43 10.62 13.26
N VAL A 803 13.15 11.45 12.49
CA VAL A 803 13.02 12.92 12.56
C VAL A 803 11.66 13.39 12.01
N ASN A 804 11.05 14.37 12.69
CA ASN A 804 9.83 15.01 12.21
C ASN A 804 10.16 15.98 11.06
N TYR A 805 9.69 15.67 9.84
CA TYR A 805 9.95 16.50 8.66
C TYR A 805 9.19 17.83 8.63
N TYR A 806 8.24 18.05 9.56
CA TYR A 806 7.61 19.34 9.78
C TYR A 806 8.37 20.20 10.80
N ASP A 807 9.18 19.61 11.67
CA ASP A 807 10.03 20.32 12.61
C ASP A 807 11.21 19.44 13.00
N VAL A 808 12.37 19.67 12.39
CA VAL A 808 13.55 18.80 12.55
C VAL A 808 14.11 18.74 13.97
N ARG A 809 13.59 19.57 14.89
CA ARG A 809 13.93 19.52 16.32
C ARG A 809 13.13 18.44 17.08
N LYS A 810 12.08 17.89 16.47
CA LYS A 810 11.14 16.94 17.07
C LYS A 810 11.29 15.54 16.44
N GLN A 811 10.79 14.53 17.15
CA GLN A 811 10.61 13.18 16.62
C GLN A 811 9.24 13.07 15.96
N CYS A 812 9.13 12.25 14.91
CA CYS A 812 7.85 12.02 14.25
C CYS A 812 6.98 11.09 15.11
N GLU A 813 5.83 11.57 15.57
CA GLU A 813 4.87 10.80 16.35
C GLU A 813 3.59 10.57 15.53
N GLY A 814 3.26 9.32 15.24
CA GLY A 814 2.11 8.97 14.41
C GLY A 814 2.31 9.28 12.91
N PRO A 815 1.31 9.00 12.05
CA PRO A 815 1.45 9.10 10.60
C PRO A 815 1.55 10.55 10.07
N LEU A 816 1.04 11.52 10.82
CA LEU A 816 1.07 12.95 10.45
C LEU A 816 2.24 13.68 11.15
N CYS A 817 3.12 12.95 11.86
CA CYS A 817 4.16 13.47 12.75
C CYS A 817 3.69 14.50 13.82
N TYR A 818 2.38 14.70 13.95
CA TYR A 818 1.69 15.47 14.98
C TYR A 818 0.46 14.68 15.43
N ASP A 819 0.12 14.78 16.71
CA ASP A 819 -1.10 14.20 17.26
C ASP A 819 -2.28 15.19 17.14
N PHE A 820 -3.16 14.95 16.17
CA PHE A 820 -4.42 15.67 15.99
C PHE A 820 -5.64 14.91 16.53
N SER A 821 -5.45 13.83 17.29
CA SER A 821 -6.53 12.97 17.78
C SER A 821 -7.59 13.74 18.57
N ASN A 822 -7.20 14.77 19.32
CA ASN A 822 -8.15 15.61 20.07
C ASN A 822 -9.10 16.39 19.15
N ILE A 823 -8.64 16.84 17.98
CA ILE A 823 -9.48 17.51 16.99
C ILE A 823 -10.51 16.52 16.45
N GLU A 824 -10.05 15.35 16.00
CA GLU A 824 -10.94 14.31 15.47
C GLU A 824 -11.95 13.85 16.52
N ASN A 825 -11.49 13.58 17.73
CA ASN A 825 -12.34 13.15 18.84
C ASN A 825 -13.38 14.20 19.21
N PHE A 826 -13.04 15.49 19.18
CA PHE A 826 -13.96 16.59 19.45
C PHE A 826 -14.99 16.76 18.34
N LEU A 827 -14.54 16.86 17.08
CA LEU A 827 -15.41 17.09 15.92
C LEU A 827 -16.33 15.90 15.64
N ASN A 828 -15.93 14.68 16.05
CA ASN A 828 -16.77 13.50 15.94
C ASN A 828 -17.76 13.29 17.09
N GLN A 829 -17.76 14.13 18.14
CA GLN A 829 -18.78 14.04 19.18
C GLN A 829 -20.18 14.25 18.60
N PRO A 830 -21.18 13.41 18.96
CA PRO A 830 -22.54 13.56 18.45
C PRO A 830 -23.14 14.95 18.70
N SER A 831 -22.82 15.57 19.84
CA SER A 831 -23.24 16.93 20.21
C SER A 831 -22.65 17.98 19.25
N VAL A 832 -21.36 17.87 18.94
CA VAL A 832 -20.65 18.79 18.04
C VAL A 832 -21.16 18.62 16.61
N ARG A 833 -21.27 17.39 16.10
CA ARG A 833 -21.81 17.10 14.75
C ARG A 833 -23.24 17.62 14.57
N SER A 834 -24.07 17.44 15.61
CA SER A 834 -25.43 17.99 15.61
C SER A 834 -25.43 19.52 15.60
N ALA A 835 -24.51 20.16 16.33
CA ALA A 835 -24.39 21.62 16.38
C ALA A 835 -23.91 22.20 15.03
N LEU A 836 -22.97 21.51 14.36
CA LEU A 836 -22.49 21.88 13.03
C LEU A 836 -23.50 21.56 11.91
N GLY A 837 -24.41 20.60 12.14
CA GLY A 837 -25.40 20.19 11.15
C GLY A 837 -24.81 19.34 10.01
N VAL A 838 -23.70 18.65 10.28
CA VAL A 838 -22.99 17.78 9.32
C VAL A 838 -23.58 16.36 9.25
N GLY A 839 -24.55 16.05 10.11
CA GLY A 839 -25.25 14.76 10.11
C GLY A 839 -24.31 13.59 10.40
N ASN A 840 -24.42 12.54 9.60
CA ASN A 840 -23.67 11.29 9.79
C ASN A 840 -22.28 11.29 9.12
N ILE A 841 -21.78 12.45 8.69
CA ILE A 841 -20.42 12.61 8.18
C ILE A 841 -19.42 12.49 9.33
N GLU A 842 -18.51 11.53 9.23
CA GLU A 842 -17.39 11.36 10.15
C GLU A 842 -16.26 12.31 9.73
N PHE A 843 -15.74 13.07 10.68
CA PHE A 843 -14.62 13.97 10.44
C PHE A 843 -13.31 13.18 10.43
N VAL A 844 -12.48 13.43 9.42
CA VAL A 844 -11.10 12.98 9.31
C VAL A 844 -10.21 14.19 9.05
N SER A 845 -9.03 14.23 9.67
CA SER A 845 -8.13 15.38 9.58
C SER A 845 -7.65 15.67 8.16
N CYS A 846 -7.30 14.63 7.43
CA CYS A 846 -6.87 14.69 6.03
C CYS A 846 -7.45 13.50 5.25
N SER A 847 -8.02 13.77 4.08
CA SER A 847 -8.52 12.73 3.18
C SER A 847 -7.39 12.14 2.35
N THR A 848 -7.22 10.82 2.44
CA THR A 848 -6.25 10.09 1.62
C THR A 848 -6.67 10.07 0.16
N THR A 849 -7.96 10.00 -0.14
CA THR A 849 -8.46 10.03 -1.51
C THR A 849 -8.15 11.37 -2.18
N VAL A 850 -8.45 12.50 -1.52
CA VAL A 850 -8.14 13.82 -2.09
C VAL A 850 -6.63 14.01 -2.28
N ASN A 851 -5.82 13.51 -1.35
CA ASN A 851 -4.37 13.54 -1.46
C ASN A 851 -3.87 12.86 -2.74
N GLN A 852 -4.35 11.64 -2.98
CA GLN A 852 -3.98 10.79 -4.11
C GLN A 852 -4.46 11.36 -5.45
N GLU A 853 -5.70 11.83 -5.50
CA GLU A 853 -6.28 12.38 -6.73
C GLU A 853 -5.57 13.66 -7.18
N MET A 854 -4.96 14.40 -6.25
CA MET A 854 -4.18 15.60 -6.51
C MET A 854 -2.67 15.36 -6.71
N THR A 855 -2.20 14.11 -6.64
CA THR A 855 -0.77 13.75 -6.76
C THR A 855 -0.11 14.29 -8.04
N ILE A 856 -0.82 14.24 -9.18
CA ILE A 856 -0.31 14.71 -10.47
C ILE A 856 -0.05 16.24 -10.46
N ASP A 857 -0.74 16.98 -9.60
CA ASP A 857 -0.60 18.42 -9.47
C ASP A 857 0.62 18.82 -8.61
N HIS A 858 1.17 17.91 -7.80
CA HIS A 858 2.25 18.18 -6.83
C HIS A 858 3.54 18.73 -7.43
N MET A 859 3.91 18.28 -8.64
CA MET A 859 5.11 18.75 -9.32
C MET A 859 4.85 19.91 -10.28
N ARG A 860 3.60 20.41 -10.37
CA ARG A 860 3.30 21.54 -11.24
C ARG A 860 3.83 22.83 -10.64
N ASN A 861 4.41 23.65 -11.49
CA ASN A 861 4.89 24.96 -11.09
C ASN A 861 3.75 25.98 -11.08
N TYR A 862 3.40 26.49 -9.88
CA TYR A 862 2.40 27.55 -9.70
C TYR A 862 3.02 28.96 -9.54
N GLU A 863 4.35 29.08 -9.42
CA GLU A 863 5.07 30.37 -9.39
C GLU A 863 4.74 31.28 -10.59
N PRO A 864 4.62 30.79 -11.85
CA PRO A 864 4.32 31.64 -13.00
C PRO A 864 3.00 32.44 -12.89
N GLN A 865 2.11 32.05 -11.98
CA GLN A 865 0.86 32.76 -11.73
C GLN A 865 1.04 33.99 -10.82
N ILE A 866 2.13 34.08 -10.07
CA ILE A 866 2.40 35.14 -9.10
C ILE A 866 2.83 36.47 -9.76
N PRO A 867 3.75 36.51 -10.75
CA PRO A 867 4.19 37.78 -11.35
C PRO A 867 3.04 38.65 -11.86
N PRO A 868 2.05 38.15 -12.63
CA PRO A 868 0.91 38.98 -13.07
C PRO A 868 0.10 39.58 -11.91
N LEU A 869 -0.03 38.85 -10.80
CA LEU A 869 -0.69 39.35 -9.58
C LEU A 869 0.11 40.50 -8.98
N LEU A 870 1.44 40.36 -8.85
CA LEU A 870 2.31 41.43 -8.35
C LEU A 870 2.25 42.70 -9.23
N GLU A 871 2.28 42.55 -10.56
CA GLU A 871 2.18 43.68 -11.50
C GLU A 871 0.84 44.42 -11.39
N SER A 872 -0.21 43.72 -10.97
CA SER A 872 -1.53 44.31 -10.72
C SER A 872 -1.67 44.97 -9.35
N GLY A 873 -0.60 44.95 -8.52
CA GLY A 873 -0.57 45.54 -7.19
C GLY A 873 -1.13 44.64 -6.08
N ILE A 874 -1.42 43.37 -6.37
CA ILE A 874 -1.79 42.38 -5.34
C ILE A 874 -0.52 42.03 -4.54
N ARG A 875 -0.60 42.12 -3.21
CA ARG A 875 0.55 41.89 -2.33
C ARG A 875 0.75 40.40 -2.06
N ALA A 876 2.00 39.93 -2.05
CA ALA A 876 2.36 38.57 -1.70
C ALA A 876 3.26 38.55 -0.45
N LEU A 877 2.90 37.72 0.52
CA LEU A 877 3.74 37.39 1.67
C LEU A 877 4.09 35.90 1.64
N ILE A 878 5.37 35.58 1.51
CA ILE A 878 5.85 34.20 1.67
C ILE A 878 6.51 34.12 3.03
N TYR A 879 5.94 33.35 3.96
CA TYR A 879 6.52 33.18 5.29
C TYR A 879 6.88 31.71 5.53
N VAL A 880 8.02 31.44 6.15
CA VAL A 880 8.52 30.06 6.28
C VAL A 880 9.21 29.87 7.62
N GLY A 881 8.83 28.82 8.33
CA GLY A 881 9.48 28.42 9.57
C GLY A 881 10.92 27.94 9.32
N GLU A 882 11.82 28.34 10.22
CA GLU A 882 13.24 28.00 10.15
C GLU A 882 13.53 26.50 10.23
N TYR A 883 12.70 25.74 10.96
CA TYR A 883 12.90 24.32 11.27
C TYR A 883 12.04 23.36 10.43
N ASP A 884 11.29 23.88 9.46
CA ASP A 884 10.55 23.07 8.51
C ASP A 884 11.49 22.43 7.48
N PHE A 885 11.46 21.11 7.34
CA PHE A 885 12.21 20.40 6.32
C PHE A 885 11.41 20.27 5.02
N ILE A 886 10.18 19.77 5.09
CA ILE A 886 9.35 19.45 3.92
C ILE A 886 9.06 20.66 3.04
N CYS A 887 8.94 21.86 3.61
CA CYS A 887 8.80 23.10 2.84
C CYS A 887 9.84 24.14 3.26
N ASN A 888 11.10 23.68 3.38
CA ASN A 888 12.19 24.45 3.95
C ASN A 888 12.39 25.87 3.41
N TRP A 889 12.88 26.75 4.29
CA TRP A 889 13.08 28.17 3.99
C TRP A 889 14.12 28.42 2.90
N ILE A 890 15.08 27.50 2.68
CA ILE A 890 16.09 27.62 1.62
C ILE A 890 15.40 27.54 0.25
N GLY A 891 14.59 26.50 0.04
CA GLY A 891 13.86 26.29 -1.21
C GLY A 891 12.88 27.42 -1.48
N ASN A 892 12.13 27.82 -0.45
CA ASN A 892 11.18 28.92 -0.54
C ASN A 892 11.87 30.28 -0.84
N SER A 893 13.02 30.55 -0.22
CA SER A 893 13.80 31.75 -0.54
C SER A 893 14.32 31.74 -1.98
N ARG A 894 14.82 30.59 -2.45
CA ARG A 894 15.40 30.44 -3.79
C ARG A 894 14.38 30.72 -4.88
N TRP A 895 13.19 30.14 -4.84
CA TRP A 895 12.21 30.38 -5.90
C TRP A 895 11.71 31.83 -5.92
N VAL A 896 11.57 32.46 -4.74
CA VAL A 896 11.19 33.88 -4.64
C VAL A 896 12.28 34.79 -5.24
N GLU A 897 13.55 34.45 -5.04
CA GLU A 897 14.68 35.21 -5.59
C GLU A 897 14.82 35.04 -7.11
N THR A 898 14.48 33.86 -7.66
CA THR A 898 14.58 33.56 -9.09
C THR A 898 13.36 34.00 -9.90
N MET A 899 12.17 34.08 -9.27
CA MET A 899 10.90 34.52 -9.85
C MET A 899 11.05 35.81 -10.69
N LYS A 900 10.55 35.78 -11.92
CA LYS A 900 10.70 36.87 -12.89
C LYS A 900 9.53 37.83 -12.84
N TRP A 901 9.79 39.06 -12.37
CA TRP A 901 8.82 40.16 -12.34
C TRP A 901 9.52 41.53 -12.36
N SER A 902 8.78 42.61 -12.62
CA SER A 902 9.34 43.96 -12.84
C SER A 902 10.16 44.48 -11.65
N GLY A 903 9.84 44.05 -10.43
CA GLY A 903 10.52 44.43 -9.20
C GLY A 903 11.68 43.52 -8.78
N GLN A 904 11.97 42.42 -9.49
CA GLN A 904 12.97 41.41 -9.06
C GLN A 904 14.33 42.03 -8.71
N ARG A 905 14.88 42.89 -9.58
CA ARG A 905 16.20 43.52 -9.33
C ARG A 905 16.22 44.37 -8.05
N LYS A 906 15.13 45.08 -7.76
CA LYS A 906 15.02 45.90 -6.54
C LYS A 906 14.82 45.02 -5.31
N TYR A 907 14.07 43.92 -5.45
CA TYR A 907 13.91 42.92 -4.40
C TYR A 907 15.23 42.28 -4.01
N LEU A 908 16.03 41.82 -4.99
CA LEU A 908 17.36 41.24 -4.74
C LEU A 908 18.36 42.24 -4.14
N ALA A 909 18.20 43.54 -4.43
CA ALA A 909 19.02 44.60 -3.84
C ALA A 909 18.54 45.05 -2.45
N ALA A 910 17.36 44.63 -2.01
CA ALA A 910 16.83 45.02 -0.71
C ALA A 910 17.56 44.26 0.41
N PRO A 911 17.94 44.94 1.51
CA PRO A 911 18.59 44.27 2.64
C PRO A 911 17.60 43.35 3.36
N ASN A 912 18.16 42.33 4.02
CA ASN A 912 17.43 41.59 5.04
C ASN A 912 17.25 42.51 6.26
N VAL A 913 16.03 42.56 6.80
CA VAL A 913 15.65 43.40 7.95
C VAL A 913 15.04 42.50 9.03
N PRO A 914 15.42 42.68 10.31
CA PRO A 914 14.78 41.96 11.41
C PRO A 914 13.27 42.21 11.48
N PHE A 915 12.50 41.13 11.63
CA PHE A 915 11.10 41.18 12.03
C PHE A 915 11.03 41.05 13.55
N THR A 916 10.72 42.15 14.24
CA THR A 916 10.71 42.20 15.70
C THR A 916 9.30 42.22 16.29
N VAL A 917 9.10 41.44 17.35
CA VAL A 917 7.88 41.34 18.13
C VAL A 917 8.25 41.60 19.59
N ASP A 918 7.68 42.64 20.18
CA ASP A 918 7.99 43.10 21.54
C ASP A 918 9.50 43.29 21.82
N GLY A 919 10.22 43.81 20.83
CA GLY A 919 11.66 44.06 20.93
C GLY A 919 12.55 42.82 20.76
N VAL A 920 11.96 41.63 20.55
CA VAL A 920 12.69 40.39 20.24
C VAL A 920 12.62 40.12 18.74
N GLU A 921 13.74 39.75 18.13
CA GLU A 921 13.77 39.30 16.74
C GLU A 921 13.07 37.95 16.61
N ALA A 922 11.92 37.95 15.92
CA ALA A 922 11.08 36.78 15.68
C ALA A 922 11.27 36.21 14.27
N GLY A 923 12.05 36.88 13.42
CA GLY A 923 12.33 36.45 12.06
C GLY A 923 13.18 37.46 11.30
N VAL A 924 13.47 37.14 10.05
CA VAL A 924 14.18 38.01 9.13
C VAL A 924 13.37 38.14 7.84
N GLN A 925 13.10 39.37 7.42
CA GLN A 925 12.35 39.65 6.21
C GLN A 925 13.16 40.36 5.14
N ARG A 926 12.80 40.11 3.88
CA ARG A 926 13.21 40.90 2.72
C ARG A 926 11.95 41.36 1.99
N LYS A 927 11.91 42.63 1.62
CA LYS A 927 10.74 43.20 0.93
C LYS A 927 11.11 44.21 -0.13
N ASN A 928 10.32 44.23 -1.19
CA ASN A 928 10.31 45.31 -2.17
C ASN A 928 8.94 45.38 -2.86
N GLY A 929 8.31 46.54 -2.82
CA GLY A 929 7.00 46.74 -3.43
C GLY A 929 5.97 45.75 -2.87
N PRO A 930 5.22 45.02 -3.73
CA PRO A 930 4.17 44.11 -3.29
C PRO A 930 4.66 42.78 -2.70
N LEU A 931 5.96 42.45 -2.76
CA LEU A 931 6.50 41.15 -2.37
C LEU A 931 7.30 41.22 -1.06
N ILE A 932 6.98 40.33 -0.13
CA ILE A 932 7.67 40.12 1.14
C ILE A 932 7.99 38.63 1.30
N PHE A 933 9.25 38.32 1.64
CA PHE A 933 9.65 37.01 2.17
C PHE A 933 10.03 37.16 3.64
N LEU A 934 9.55 36.28 4.51
CA LEU A 934 9.82 36.29 5.94
C LEU A 934 10.23 34.88 6.41
N LYS A 935 11.48 34.71 6.83
CA LYS A 935 11.88 33.53 7.59
C LYS A 935 11.50 33.75 9.06
N VAL A 936 10.71 32.86 9.64
CA VAL A 936 10.25 32.94 11.03
C VAL A 936 11.13 32.05 11.92
N HIS A 937 11.75 32.66 12.92
CA HIS A 937 12.66 31.94 13.82
C HIS A 937 11.90 31.00 14.74
N ASN A 938 12.53 29.89 15.11
CA ASN A 938 12.00 28.93 16.09
C ASN A 938 10.64 28.29 15.73
N ALA A 939 10.24 28.33 14.46
CA ALA A 939 9.03 27.70 13.95
C ALA A 939 9.36 26.55 12.97
N GLY A 940 8.57 25.48 13.00
CA GLY A 940 8.52 24.43 11.99
C GLY A 940 7.50 24.75 10.89
N HIS A 941 6.81 23.72 10.41
CA HIS A 941 5.84 23.81 9.31
C HIS A 941 4.63 24.67 9.67
N LEU A 942 4.05 24.41 10.85
CA LEU A 942 2.87 25.09 11.38
C LEU A 942 3.29 26.35 12.15
N VAL A 943 3.72 27.39 11.42
CA VAL A 943 4.24 28.63 12.04
C VAL A 943 3.31 29.23 13.10
N PRO A 944 1.97 29.31 12.90
CA PRO A 944 1.09 29.82 13.93
C PRO A 944 0.98 28.89 15.17
N MET A 945 1.28 27.61 15.05
CA MET A 945 1.36 26.70 16.21
C MET A 945 2.64 26.94 17.02
N ASP A 946 3.80 26.99 16.37
CA ASP A 946 5.09 27.08 17.07
C ASP A 946 5.40 28.52 17.55
N GLN A 947 4.95 29.54 16.81
CA GLN A 947 5.18 30.96 17.11
C GLN A 947 3.87 31.78 17.02
N PRO A 948 2.84 31.46 17.82
CA PRO A 948 1.49 32.02 17.69
C PRO A 948 1.45 33.54 17.78
N LYS A 949 2.20 34.12 18.73
CA LYS A 949 2.29 35.56 18.91
C LYS A 949 2.95 36.26 17.71
N ALA A 950 4.06 35.72 17.22
CA ALA A 950 4.76 36.30 16.07
C ALA A 950 3.92 36.18 14.80
N SER A 951 3.21 35.06 14.64
CA SER A 951 2.26 34.82 13.55
C SER A 951 1.11 35.84 13.53
N LEU A 952 0.49 36.12 14.68
CA LEU A 952 -0.57 37.14 14.75
C LEU A 952 -0.05 38.55 14.43
N GLU A 953 1.13 38.92 14.97
CA GLU A 953 1.77 40.21 14.68
C GLU A 953 2.15 40.35 13.20
N MET A 954 2.65 39.28 12.59
CA MET A 954 2.92 39.21 11.15
C MET A 954 1.65 39.49 10.35
N LEU A 955 0.55 38.78 10.62
CA LEU A 955 -0.73 39.00 9.94
C LEU A 955 -1.20 40.45 10.10
N GLN A 956 -1.25 40.95 11.34
CA GLN A 956 -1.75 42.28 11.64
C GLN A 956 -1.00 43.38 10.87
N ARG A 957 0.33 43.31 10.89
CA ARG A 957 1.18 44.29 10.18
C ARG A 957 1.06 44.13 8.68
N TRP A 958 0.95 42.90 8.18
CA TRP A 958 0.77 42.65 6.76
C TRP A 958 -0.56 43.19 6.24
N LEU A 959 -1.68 42.89 6.91
CA LEU A 959 -3.00 43.41 6.54
C LEU A 959 -3.01 44.95 6.52
N LYS A 960 -2.35 45.61 7.48
CA LYS A 960 -2.22 47.08 7.56
C LYS A 960 -1.18 47.68 6.59
N GLY A 961 -0.37 46.86 5.93
CA GLY A 961 0.72 47.33 5.07
C GLY A 961 1.92 47.93 5.81
N SER A 962 2.08 47.58 7.09
CA SER A 962 3.15 48.06 7.97
C SER A 962 4.22 47.00 8.28
N LEU A 963 4.10 45.78 7.74
CA LEU A 963 5.15 44.76 7.77
C LEU A 963 6.35 45.22 6.94
#